data_AF-A0A099P378-F1
#
_entry.id   AF-A0A099P378-F1
#
_cell.length_a   1.000
_cell.length_b   1.000
_cell.length_c   1.000
_cell.angle_alpha   90.00
_cell.angle_beta   90.00
_cell.angle_gamma   90.00
#
_symmetry.space_group_name_H-M   'P 1'
#
loop_
_entity.id
_entity.type
_entity.pdbx_description
1 polymer ?
#
loop_
_entity_poly.entity_id
_entity_poly.type
_entity_poly.pdbx_seq_one_letter_code
_entity_poly.pdbx_strand_id
1 'polypeptide(L)'
;MTCFMSSAIKRALHTTTRALNYESDFLLKTSINEIRNIGIIAHIDAGKTTTTERLLYYSGLTNRIGNVDNGDTITDYLTQEKDRGITIQSAAVTLPWKGKKINVIDTPGHADFTFEVIRSLRVLDGAVTILDAVAGVEAQTEKVWKQAKDLNIPTMVYINKMDRDGAGYGRTVKEIVGRLGTRAILVNFPYFVKGKDQKDVFKGVVDVVNNKLIEWNTSSDVDGREVSVSDISKESAVYTDFINAKQAMVDYLGEYNDQIVEHFFESDDYTTVDKNLLNATIRDLTIKNLITPVLCGSSFKNIGVQPLLDAIVDYLPSPTDVTPPQVIGVKNNSVPTKIDSKVGCIVNNNKNLTAALAFKVINHPNRGLMTFVRVYSGKLQPNSTIVNSRTGEKVKIGKLLVMNGENPLDVKFLTAGNIGVITGTDEIATGDTLIGHAVTKSVNGINKNETSLKLLPIDIPPPVFSVSIEPTTVSDKRKLDSALGVLLKEDPSLKLTFDDESGQSILSGMGELHLEITKDRLVDDMKVNADIGDVNVTYKETITKDVDFVEIYEDGDNENEHQYGISLSIHQFETPFDEFIQCLHETKTFNSEDVYMLDINTAIVFDKAAVPRDIEKELAKPIWTLNISYEKIINAILSGATGSLQMGGRLARLPLQNLVIYVNQWCVPDLKDMQNVSGLIKITRETINKGLNSLDDNDFTLLEPIMNVKTYVLESDVGTVSQDLMSARNANILSIEDESDAGVSAREWADNMERTFVPYDPTMQYLQKNNGVNKLVISSEAPLREMIGYLNKLRSLTKGRGIYDMQFKGMQRTTGDRVKQILEG
;
A
#
# COMPACT_ATOMS: atom_id res chain seq x y z
N MET A 1 -49.17 6.08 49.06
CA MET A 1 -48.05 5.96 50.01
C MET A 1 -47.28 4.70 49.63
N THR A 2 -46.32 4.72 48.71
CA THR A 2 -44.95 5.30 48.72
C THR A 2 -43.88 4.21 48.98
N CYS A 3 -43.24 3.77 47.88
CA CYS A 3 -41.80 3.46 47.69
C CYS A 3 -41.67 2.48 46.50
N PHE A 4 -41.68 2.95 45.24
CA PHE A 4 -40.52 3.37 44.43
C PHE A 4 -39.38 2.34 44.40
N MET A 5 -39.25 1.55 43.32
CA MET A 5 -38.53 1.87 42.06
C MET A 5 -37.05 2.20 42.25
N SER A 6 -36.18 1.31 41.76
CA SER A 6 -34.99 1.59 40.94
C SER A 6 -33.98 0.44 41.09
N SER A 7 -34.05 -0.55 40.20
CA SER A 7 -32.93 -1.45 39.94
C SER A 7 -32.46 -1.17 38.51
N ALA A 8 -31.63 -0.13 38.37
CA ALA A 8 -30.94 0.17 37.13
C ALA A 8 -30.09 -1.05 36.72
N ILE A 9 -30.46 -1.65 35.59
CA ILE A 9 -29.73 -2.75 34.95
C ILE A 9 -28.42 -2.15 34.43
N LYS A 10 -27.36 -2.15 35.25
CA LYS A 10 -25.99 -1.99 34.78
C LYS A 10 -25.63 -3.24 33.97
N ARG A 11 -25.90 -3.22 32.67
CA ARG A 11 -25.23 -4.14 31.75
C ARG A 11 -23.77 -3.67 31.70
N ALA A 12 -22.90 -4.32 32.45
CA ALA A 12 -21.46 -4.15 32.26
C ALA A 12 -21.16 -4.57 30.82
N LEU A 13 -20.92 -3.62 29.92
CA LEU A 13 -20.07 -3.89 28.76
C LEU A 13 -18.84 -4.57 29.35
N HIS A 14 -18.58 -5.83 29.00
CA HIS A 14 -17.72 -6.80 29.70
C HIS A 14 -16.32 -6.28 30.10
N THR A 15 -16.26 -5.41 31.10
CA THR A 15 -15.06 -4.93 31.81
C THR A 15 -15.03 -5.55 33.20
N THR A 16 -15.57 -6.76 33.35
CA THR A 16 -15.40 -7.57 34.56
C THR A 16 -14.05 -8.27 34.53
N THR A 17 -13.05 -7.57 35.04
CA THR A 17 -12.11 -8.11 36.03
C THR A 17 -11.39 -9.41 35.66
N ARG A 18 -10.34 -9.29 34.84
CA ARG A 18 -9.01 -9.86 35.12
C ARG A 18 -8.05 -9.23 34.12
N ALA A 19 -6.97 -8.63 34.61
CA ALA A 19 -5.73 -8.59 33.86
C ALA A 19 -5.34 -10.06 33.63
N LEU A 20 -5.91 -10.67 32.60
CA LEU A 20 -5.38 -11.91 32.07
C LEU A 20 -4.02 -11.49 31.54
N ASN A 21 -2.95 -11.86 32.26
CA ASN A 21 -1.66 -12.03 31.64
C ASN A 21 -1.91 -12.96 30.46
N TYR A 22 -2.11 -12.39 29.28
CA TYR A 22 -2.27 -13.13 28.05
C TYR A 22 -0.91 -13.76 27.77
N GLU A 23 -0.69 -14.92 28.38
CA GLU A 23 0.50 -15.72 28.17
C GLU A 23 0.62 -16.02 26.67
N SER A 24 1.86 -16.15 26.20
CA SER A 24 2.21 -16.58 24.83
C SER A 24 1.32 -17.71 24.27
N ASP A 25 0.81 -18.58 25.14
CA ASP A 25 -0.09 -19.69 24.82
C ASP A 25 -1.47 -19.27 24.26
N PHE A 26 -2.05 -18.13 24.66
CA PHE A 26 -3.33 -17.66 24.08
C PHE A 26 -3.14 -17.20 22.64
N LEU A 27 -2.11 -16.39 22.37
CA LEU A 27 -1.77 -15.89 21.03
C LEU A 27 -1.37 -17.00 20.05
N LEU A 28 -1.02 -18.18 20.57
CA LEU A 28 -0.60 -19.38 19.83
C LEU A 28 -1.73 -20.40 19.59
N LYS A 29 -2.78 -20.42 20.42
CA LYS A 29 -3.90 -21.38 20.33
C LYS A 29 -5.13 -20.83 19.61
N THR A 30 -5.12 -19.56 19.23
CA THR A 30 -6.22 -18.92 18.49
C THR A 30 -6.47 -19.64 17.16
N SER A 31 -7.72 -20.01 16.91
CA SER A 31 -8.12 -20.61 15.63
C SER A 31 -8.02 -19.57 14.51
N ILE A 32 -7.83 -20.03 13.27
CA ILE A 32 -7.70 -19.12 12.11
C ILE A 32 -8.93 -18.20 11.96
N ASN A 33 -10.14 -18.71 12.23
CA ASN A 33 -11.41 -17.95 12.18
C ASN A 33 -11.49 -16.83 13.24
N GLU A 34 -10.63 -16.90 14.26
CA GLU A 34 -10.59 -15.97 15.38
C GLU A 34 -9.56 -14.85 15.18
N ILE A 35 -8.83 -14.88 14.07
CA ILE A 35 -7.87 -13.84 13.71
C ILE A 35 -8.59 -12.75 12.91
N ARG A 36 -8.20 -11.49 13.15
CA ARG A 36 -8.52 -10.32 12.32
C ARG A 36 -7.21 -9.64 11.97
N ASN A 37 -6.90 -9.49 10.68
CA ASN A 37 -5.73 -8.73 10.24
C ASN A 37 -6.24 -7.45 9.61
N ILE A 38 -6.07 -6.34 10.32
CA ILE A 38 -6.65 -5.06 9.96
C ILE A 38 -5.57 -4.01 9.75
N GLY A 39 -5.79 -3.12 8.79
CA GLY A 39 -5.02 -1.89 8.67
C GLY A 39 -5.86 -0.69 9.02
N ILE A 40 -5.23 0.35 9.55
CA ILE A 40 -5.90 1.63 9.80
C ILE A 40 -5.46 2.61 8.72
N ILE A 41 -6.43 3.12 7.96
CA ILE A 41 -6.24 4.03 6.82
C ILE A 41 -6.82 5.39 7.20
N ALA A 42 -6.07 6.47 7.02
CA ALA A 42 -6.58 7.81 7.25
C ALA A 42 -5.73 8.86 6.53
N HIS A 43 -6.31 10.05 6.30
CA HIS A 43 -5.52 11.22 5.94
C HIS A 43 -4.67 11.73 7.11
N ILE A 44 -3.74 12.64 6.81
CA ILE A 44 -2.92 13.34 7.80
C ILE A 44 -3.85 14.01 8.83
N ASP A 45 -3.46 13.93 10.10
CA ASP A 45 -4.20 14.47 11.24
C ASP A 45 -5.61 13.93 11.49
N ALA A 46 -6.15 12.98 10.74
CA ALA A 46 -7.49 12.39 10.99
C ALA A 46 -7.62 11.68 12.37
N GLY A 47 -6.51 11.51 13.09
CA GLY A 47 -6.46 10.89 14.41
C GLY A 47 -6.24 9.37 14.35
N LYS A 48 -5.50 8.91 13.34
CA LYS A 48 -5.15 7.51 13.11
C LYS A 48 -4.38 6.91 14.28
N THR A 49 -3.19 7.42 14.54
CA THR A 49 -2.30 7.03 15.65
C THR A 49 -3.01 7.16 17.00
N THR A 50 -3.74 8.26 17.21
CA THR A 50 -4.53 8.45 18.44
C THR A 50 -5.56 7.34 18.64
N THR A 51 -6.23 6.91 17.57
CA THR A 51 -7.20 5.80 17.63
C THR A 51 -6.48 4.49 17.91
N THR A 52 -5.36 4.20 17.23
CA THR A 52 -4.54 3.01 17.47
C THR A 52 -4.13 2.90 18.94
N GLU A 53 -3.64 3.98 19.55
CA GLU A 53 -3.27 4.03 20.97
C GLU A 53 -4.45 3.71 21.90
N ARG A 54 -5.67 4.18 21.57
CA ARG A 54 -6.87 3.83 22.36
C ARG A 54 -7.26 2.37 22.18
N LEU A 55 -7.09 1.79 20.99
CA LEU A 55 -7.30 0.34 20.78
C LEU A 55 -6.35 -0.46 21.68
N LEU A 56 -5.07 -0.07 21.75
CA LEU A 56 -4.06 -0.72 22.60
C LEU A 56 -4.42 -0.60 24.10
N TYR A 57 -4.80 0.59 24.56
CA TYR A 57 -5.19 0.83 25.95
C TYR A 57 -6.43 0.01 26.34
N TYR A 58 -7.50 0.06 25.54
CA TYR A 58 -8.73 -0.65 25.87
C TYR A 58 -8.60 -2.17 25.76
N SER A 59 -7.72 -2.67 24.89
CA SER A 59 -7.39 -4.10 24.86
C SER A 59 -6.69 -4.62 26.12
N GLY A 60 -6.20 -3.70 26.98
CA GLY A 60 -5.45 -4.02 28.19
C GLY A 60 -3.96 -4.32 27.95
N LEU A 61 -3.46 -4.05 26.74
CA LEU A 61 -2.05 -4.23 26.39
C LEU A 61 -1.17 -3.15 27.01
N THR A 62 -1.70 -1.93 27.15
CA THR A 62 -1.03 -0.81 27.79
C THR A 62 -1.83 -0.34 29.00
N ASN A 63 -1.12 -0.04 30.10
CA ASN A 63 -1.74 0.51 31.31
C ASN A 63 -1.87 2.04 31.24
N ARG A 64 -1.26 2.68 30.22
CA ARG A 64 -1.28 4.12 29.99
C ARG A 64 -1.80 4.41 28.58
N ILE A 65 -2.45 5.56 28.47
CA ILE A 65 -2.85 6.15 27.20
C ILE A 65 -1.65 6.95 26.64
N GLY A 66 -1.19 6.62 25.44
CA GLY A 66 -0.23 7.45 24.69
C GLY A 66 -0.89 8.70 24.10
N ASN A 67 -0.11 9.78 23.97
CA ASN A 67 -0.52 11.00 23.26
C ASN A 67 0.51 11.37 22.19
N VAL A 68 0.02 11.67 20.99
CA VAL A 68 0.83 12.08 19.83
C VAL A 68 1.51 13.42 20.13
N ASP A 69 0.79 14.39 20.70
CA ASP A 69 1.32 15.72 21.01
C ASP A 69 2.48 15.71 22.02
N ASN A 70 2.57 14.64 22.83
CA ASN A 70 3.62 14.46 23.82
C ASN A 70 4.75 13.52 23.34
N GLY A 71 4.64 12.94 22.14
CA GLY A 71 5.60 11.94 21.63
C GLY A 71 5.62 10.62 22.41
N ASP A 72 4.58 10.33 23.20
CA ASP A 72 4.50 9.18 24.11
C ASP A 72 3.84 7.94 23.47
N THR A 73 3.58 7.98 22.17
CA THR A 73 2.97 6.90 21.39
C THR A 73 3.91 5.69 21.27
N ILE A 74 3.32 4.50 21.21
CA ILE A 74 4.01 3.21 21.07
C ILE A 74 4.22 2.87 19.60
N THR A 75 3.31 3.31 18.74
CA THR A 75 3.34 3.01 17.31
C THR A 75 4.33 3.87 16.54
N ASP A 76 4.69 5.06 17.03
CA ASP A 76 5.67 5.94 16.39
C ASP A 76 7.06 5.61 16.95
N TYR A 77 7.85 4.88 16.16
CA TYR A 77 9.17 4.38 16.55
C TYR A 77 10.27 5.42 16.32
N LEU A 78 10.14 6.23 15.26
CA LEU A 78 11.17 7.18 14.87
C LEU A 78 11.00 8.51 15.61
N THR A 79 12.11 9.17 15.92
CA THR A 79 12.11 10.54 16.48
C THR A 79 11.38 11.52 15.56
N GLN A 80 11.62 11.41 14.25
CA GLN A 80 10.95 12.17 13.20
C GLN A 80 9.42 12.07 13.24
N GLU A 81 8.89 10.87 13.53
CA GLU A 81 7.44 10.66 13.61
C GLU A 81 6.85 11.46 14.77
N LYS A 82 7.56 11.49 15.90
CA LYS A 82 7.17 12.23 17.11
C LYS A 82 7.30 13.73 16.94
N ASP A 83 8.39 14.20 16.33
CA ASP A 83 8.66 15.63 16.15
C ASP A 83 7.72 16.27 15.12
N ARG A 84 7.42 15.55 14.04
CA ARG A 84 6.53 16.04 12.96
C ARG A 84 5.06 15.67 13.19
N GLY A 85 4.75 14.78 14.13
CA GLY A 85 3.39 14.30 14.42
C GLY A 85 2.75 13.46 13.30
N ILE A 86 3.57 12.84 12.44
CA ILE A 86 3.12 12.01 11.31
C ILE A 86 3.64 10.58 11.41
N THR A 87 2.84 9.61 10.95
CA THR A 87 3.31 8.22 10.81
C THR A 87 4.10 8.07 9.51
N ILE A 88 5.33 7.57 9.60
CA ILE A 88 6.25 7.36 8.47
C ILE A 88 6.37 5.86 8.18
N GLN A 89 6.61 5.04 9.21
CA GLN A 89 6.72 3.59 9.10
C GLN A 89 5.49 2.89 9.68
N SER A 90 5.09 1.78 9.05
CA SER A 90 3.92 1.05 9.53
C SER A 90 4.20 0.28 10.83
N ALA A 91 3.39 0.46 11.87
CA ALA A 91 3.54 -0.31 13.11
C ALA A 91 2.63 -1.54 13.06
N ALA A 92 3.19 -2.74 13.25
CA ALA A 92 2.41 -3.97 13.37
C ALA A 92 2.30 -4.38 14.85
N VAL A 93 1.09 -4.38 15.39
CA VAL A 93 0.82 -4.72 16.79
C VAL A 93 -0.32 -5.73 16.90
N THR A 94 -0.13 -6.75 17.72
CA THR A 94 -1.19 -7.71 18.03
C THR A 94 -1.87 -7.35 19.36
N LEU A 95 -3.20 -7.30 19.36
CA LEU A 95 -4.01 -7.08 20.56
C LEU A 95 -5.15 -8.13 20.69
N PRO A 96 -5.50 -8.55 21.92
CA PRO A 96 -6.63 -9.42 22.17
C PRO A 96 -7.93 -8.63 22.41
N TRP A 97 -9.04 -9.07 21.82
CA TRP A 97 -10.37 -8.50 22.11
C TRP A 97 -11.46 -9.57 21.98
N LYS A 98 -12.36 -9.70 22.97
CA LYS A 98 -13.47 -10.68 22.99
C LYS A 98 -13.07 -12.12 22.58
N GLY A 99 -11.91 -12.59 23.02
CA GLY A 99 -11.41 -13.94 22.67
C GLY A 99 -10.89 -14.07 21.24
N LYS A 100 -10.80 -12.97 20.49
CA LYS A 100 -10.23 -12.89 19.14
C LYS A 100 -8.86 -12.23 19.18
N LYS A 101 -8.04 -12.54 18.18
CA LYS A 101 -6.71 -11.96 17.98
C LYS A 101 -6.78 -10.94 16.85
N ILE A 102 -6.54 -9.67 17.17
CA ILE A 102 -6.52 -8.57 16.20
C ILE A 102 -5.07 -8.20 15.95
N ASN A 103 -4.60 -8.33 14.72
CA ASN A 103 -3.33 -7.80 14.27
C ASN A 103 -3.62 -6.48 13.56
N VAL A 104 -3.14 -5.38 14.13
CA VAL A 104 -3.31 -4.01 13.61
C VAL A 104 -2.03 -3.61 12.92
N ILE A 105 -2.15 -3.12 11.68
CA ILE A 105 -1.08 -2.41 10.97
C ILE A 105 -1.48 -0.94 10.85
N ASP A 106 -0.74 -0.08 11.54
CA ASP A 106 -0.94 1.37 11.42
C ASP A 106 -0.24 1.87 10.16
N THR A 107 -0.96 2.48 9.22
CA THR A 107 -0.38 2.86 7.89
C THR A 107 -0.11 4.36 7.79
N PRO A 108 0.91 4.83 7.06
CA PRO A 108 1.14 6.27 6.87
C PRO A 108 -0.05 6.98 6.19
N GLY A 109 -0.26 8.23 6.58
CA GLY A 109 -1.28 9.10 5.95
C GLY A 109 -0.73 10.02 4.87
N HIS A 110 0.60 10.12 4.74
CA HIS A 110 1.28 11.05 3.82
C HIS A 110 1.54 10.40 2.45
N ALA A 111 1.46 11.18 1.37
CA ALA A 111 1.62 10.69 0.00
C ALA A 111 3.03 10.15 -0.30
N ASP A 112 4.08 10.79 0.22
CA ASP A 112 5.49 10.36 0.03
C ASP A 112 5.77 8.92 0.52
N PHE A 113 4.96 8.37 1.42
CA PHE A 113 5.07 6.98 1.89
C PHE A 113 4.04 6.04 1.24
N THR A 114 3.66 6.32 -0.01
CA THR A 114 2.70 5.48 -0.74
C THR A 114 3.16 4.02 -0.81
N PHE A 115 4.46 3.75 -0.93
CA PHE A 115 4.97 2.38 -0.90
C PHE A 115 4.69 1.66 0.44
N GLU A 116 4.79 2.37 1.57
CA GLU A 116 4.44 1.85 2.89
C GLU A 116 2.97 1.44 2.97
N VAL A 117 2.10 2.23 2.36
CA VAL A 117 0.66 1.95 2.30
C VAL A 117 0.40 0.73 1.41
N ILE A 118 0.99 0.69 0.21
CA ILE A 118 0.84 -0.44 -0.74
C ILE A 118 1.30 -1.75 -0.08
N ARG A 119 2.50 -1.78 0.54
CA ARG A 119 3.02 -2.99 1.19
C ARG A 119 2.16 -3.43 2.37
N SER A 120 1.61 -2.48 3.13
CA SER A 120 0.73 -2.76 4.26
C SER A 120 -0.58 -3.36 3.78
N LEU A 121 -1.26 -2.75 2.79
CA LEU A 121 -2.54 -3.22 2.27
C LEU A 121 -2.46 -4.67 1.78
N ARG A 122 -1.35 -5.09 1.17
CA ARG A 122 -1.17 -6.46 0.62
C ARG A 122 -1.28 -7.57 1.66
N VAL A 123 -1.04 -7.31 2.94
CA VAL A 123 -1.06 -8.33 4.00
C VAL A 123 -2.31 -8.28 4.88
N LEU A 124 -3.21 -7.33 4.64
CA LEU A 124 -4.44 -7.16 5.41
C LEU A 124 -5.55 -8.07 4.89
N ASP A 125 -6.41 -8.48 5.80
CA ASP A 125 -7.67 -9.14 5.45
C ASP A 125 -8.83 -8.12 5.44
N GLY A 126 -8.75 -7.03 6.23
CA GLY A 126 -9.73 -5.94 6.24
C GLY A 126 -9.09 -4.59 6.62
N ALA A 127 -9.84 -3.49 6.55
CA ALA A 127 -9.33 -2.18 6.94
C ALA A 127 -10.37 -1.29 7.65
N VAL A 128 -9.87 -0.41 8.51
CA VAL A 128 -10.64 0.63 9.20
C VAL A 128 -10.21 1.99 8.63
N THR A 129 -11.12 2.64 7.93
CA THR A 129 -10.92 3.98 7.37
C THR A 129 -11.38 5.03 8.38
N ILE A 130 -10.44 5.83 8.87
CA ILE A 130 -10.71 6.92 9.82
C ILE A 130 -10.87 8.22 9.04
N LEU A 131 -12.00 8.90 9.28
CA LEU A 131 -12.31 10.19 8.68
C LEU A 131 -12.45 11.27 9.76
N ASP A 132 -12.00 12.49 9.47
CA ASP A 132 -12.24 13.64 10.34
C ASP A 132 -13.67 14.16 10.10
N ALA A 133 -14.49 14.24 11.15
CA ALA A 133 -15.85 14.78 11.07
C ALA A 133 -15.93 16.24 10.58
N VAL A 134 -14.85 17.01 10.73
CA VAL A 134 -14.76 18.42 10.30
C VAL A 134 -14.34 18.54 8.83
N ALA A 135 -13.39 17.72 8.39
CA ALA A 135 -12.87 17.79 7.01
C ALA A 135 -13.70 16.94 6.03
N GLY A 136 -14.18 15.78 6.48
CA GLY A 136 -14.92 14.82 5.65
C GLY A 136 -14.00 13.88 4.88
N VAL A 137 -14.37 13.55 3.65
CA VAL A 137 -13.58 12.68 2.75
C VAL A 137 -12.54 13.50 1.98
N GLU A 138 -11.27 13.21 2.21
CA GLU A 138 -10.12 13.89 1.58
C GLU A 138 -9.52 13.06 0.43
N ALA A 139 -8.85 13.72 -0.52
CA ALA A 139 -8.34 13.11 -1.76
C ALA A 139 -7.38 11.93 -1.51
N GLN A 140 -6.51 12.02 -0.51
CA GLN A 140 -5.61 10.92 -0.16
C GLN A 140 -6.38 9.72 0.39
N THR A 141 -7.44 9.95 1.18
CA THR A 141 -8.29 8.87 1.68
C THR A 141 -9.00 8.15 0.54
N GLU A 142 -9.47 8.89 -0.47
CA GLU A 142 -10.08 8.31 -1.68
C GLU A 142 -9.08 7.42 -2.45
N LYS A 143 -7.82 7.87 -2.59
CA LYS A 143 -6.78 7.10 -3.26
C LYS A 143 -6.48 5.78 -2.55
N VAL A 144 -6.27 5.82 -1.23
CA VAL A 144 -6.01 4.59 -0.46
C VAL A 144 -7.27 3.70 -0.39
N TRP A 145 -8.46 4.30 -0.35
CA TRP A 145 -9.73 3.57 -0.44
C TRP A 145 -9.86 2.83 -1.77
N LYS A 146 -9.53 3.49 -2.89
CA LYS A 146 -9.52 2.87 -4.21
C LYS A 146 -8.52 1.72 -4.28
N GLN A 147 -7.30 1.91 -3.75
CA GLN A 147 -6.30 0.84 -3.66
C GLN A 147 -6.81 -0.35 -2.83
N ALA A 148 -7.45 -0.11 -1.68
CA ALA A 148 -8.05 -1.17 -0.88
C ALA A 148 -9.16 -1.91 -1.64
N LYS A 149 -10.00 -1.16 -2.39
CA LYS A 149 -11.08 -1.71 -3.23
C LYS A 149 -10.54 -2.54 -4.39
N ASP A 150 -9.48 -2.10 -5.06
CA ASP A 150 -8.80 -2.83 -6.15
C ASP A 150 -8.23 -4.17 -5.64
N LEU A 151 -7.84 -4.21 -4.35
CA LEU A 151 -7.39 -5.42 -3.66
C LEU A 151 -8.53 -6.26 -3.06
N ASN A 152 -9.79 -5.84 -3.24
CA ASN A 152 -10.98 -6.44 -2.64
C ASN A 152 -10.93 -6.54 -1.12
N ILE A 153 -10.26 -5.60 -0.43
CA ILE A 153 -10.16 -5.58 1.03
C ILE A 153 -11.44 -5.00 1.63
N PRO A 154 -12.20 -5.75 2.45
CA PRO A 154 -13.35 -5.25 3.19
C PRO A 154 -13.00 -4.10 4.11
N THR A 155 -13.73 -2.99 3.97
CA THR A 155 -13.51 -1.75 4.71
C THR A 155 -14.70 -1.38 5.60
N MET A 156 -14.39 -0.76 6.73
CA MET A 156 -15.37 -0.08 7.60
C MET A 156 -14.91 1.36 7.86
N VAL A 157 -15.84 2.25 8.20
CA VAL A 157 -15.53 3.66 8.43
C VAL A 157 -15.75 4.05 9.88
N TYR A 158 -14.81 4.82 10.43
CA TYR A 158 -14.91 5.47 11.73
C TYR A 158 -14.76 6.98 11.58
N ILE A 159 -15.85 7.71 11.76
CA ILE A 159 -15.89 9.17 11.75
C ILE A 159 -15.44 9.68 13.13
N ASN A 160 -14.20 10.17 13.18
CA ASN A 160 -13.51 10.62 14.38
C ASN A 160 -13.65 12.14 14.58
N LYS A 161 -13.24 12.62 15.75
CA LYS A 161 -13.26 14.04 16.16
C LYS A 161 -14.65 14.67 16.18
N MET A 162 -15.66 13.89 16.55
CA MET A 162 -17.03 14.37 16.76
C MET A 162 -17.16 15.42 17.88
N ASP A 163 -16.10 15.62 18.68
CA ASP A 163 -16.03 16.64 19.73
C ASP A 163 -15.64 18.04 19.25
N ARG A 164 -15.23 18.20 17.98
CA ARG A 164 -14.80 19.48 17.43
C ARG A 164 -15.98 20.34 16.95
N ASP A 165 -15.82 21.66 17.07
CA ASP A 165 -16.74 22.62 16.47
C ASP A 165 -16.75 22.44 14.94
N GLY A 166 -17.95 22.30 14.35
CA GLY A 166 -18.11 22.03 12.91
C GLY A 166 -18.02 20.56 12.51
N ALA A 167 -17.96 19.63 13.46
CA ALA A 167 -18.11 18.20 13.20
C ALA A 167 -19.48 17.91 12.57
N GLY A 168 -19.48 17.27 11.40
CA GLY A 168 -20.69 17.03 10.62
C GLY A 168 -20.83 15.57 10.21
N TYR A 169 -21.44 14.75 11.06
CA TYR A 169 -21.66 13.33 10.81
C TYR A 169 -22.49 13.07 9.55
N GLY A 170 -23.64 13.75 9.40
CA GLY A 170 -24.54 13.54 8.27
C GLY A 170 -23.89 13.94 6.94
N ARG A 171 -23.12 15.03 6.94
CA ARG A 171 -22.32 15.45 5.79
C ARG A 171 -21.28 14.39 5.42
N THR A 172 -20.47 13.93 6.38
CA THR A 172 -19.41 12.96 6.11
C THR A 172 -19.99 11.63 5.61
N VAL A 173 -21.13 11.17 6.15
CA VAL A 173 -21.84 9.99 5.63
C VAL A 173 -22.22 10.15 4.16
N LYS A 174 -22.75 11.31 3.78
CA LYS A 174 -23.10 11.56 2.38
C LYS A 174 -21.88 11.62 1.47
N GLU A 175 -20.78 12.22 1.93
CA GLU A 175 -19.51 12.22 1.20
C GLU A 175 -18.93 10.81 1.02
N ILE A 176 -19.08 9.91 2.00
CA ILE A 176 -18.72 8.49 1.84
C ILE A 176 -19.49 7.87 0.67
N VAL A 177 -20.81 8.11 0.60
CA VAL A 177 -21.63 7.54 -0.48
C VAL A 177 -21.29 8.13 -1.84
N GLY A 178 -21.17 9.46 -1.92
CA GLY A 178 -20.90 10.16 -3.18
C GLY A 178 -19.47 10.00 -3.71
N ARG A 179 -18.46 10.15 -2.85
CA ARG A 179 -17.04 10.16 -3.25
C ARG A 179 -16.38 8.78 -3.20
N LEU A 180 -16.62 8.00 -2.16
CA LEU A 180 -16.00 6.67 -2.03
C LEU A 180 -16.74 5.59 -2.82
N GLY A 181 -17.94 5.92 -3.36
CA GLY A 181 -18.73 5.03 -4.22
C GLY A 181 -19.08 3.72 -3.53
N THR A 182 -19.67 3.84 -2.33
CA THR A 182 -20.09 2.70 -1.50
C THR A 182 -21.39 3.03 -0.77
N ARG A 183 -22.19 2.00 -0.45
CA ARG A 183 -23.42 2.18 0.33
C ARG A 183 -23.08 2.16 1.82
N ALA A 184 -23.39 3.24 2.53
CA ALA A 184 -23.10 3.40 3.95
C ALA A 184 -24.24 2.82 4.82
N ILE A 185 -23.90 1.97 5.79
CA ILE A 185 -24.84 1.47 6.80
C ILE A 185 -24.47 2.04 8.17
N LEU A 186 -25.39 2.79 8.75
CA LEU A 186 -25.18 3.46 10.03
C LEU A 186 -25.31 2.45 11.18
N VAL A 187 -24.18 1.93 11.67
CA VAL A 187 -24.16 1.03 12.83
C VAL A 187 -24.40 1.81 14.10
N ASN A 188 -23.78 2.97 14.22
CA ASN A 188 -24.06 3.93 15.28
C ASN A 188 -24.11 5.35 14.72
N PHE A 189 -24.65 6.29 15.49
CA PHE A 189 -24.65 7.71 15.14
C PHE A 189 -24.48 8.57 16.40
N PRO A 190 -24.06 9.84 16.27
CA PRO A 190 -23.61 10.61 17.43
C PRO A 190 -24.78 11.10 18.29
N TYR A 191 -24.57 11.14 19.60
CA TYR A 191 -25.49 11.72 20.58
C TYR A 191 -24.90 13.00 21.17
N PHE A 192 -25.61 14.10 20.95
CA PHE A 192 -25.27 15.42 21.46
C PHE A 192 -26.21 15.83 22.59
N VAL A 193 -25.66 16.47 23.62
CA VAL A 193 -26.42 17.05 24.73
C VAL A 193 -26.11 18.54 24.79
N LYS A 194 -27.14 19.37 24.98
CA LYS A 194 -26.97 20.81 25.20
C LYS A 194 -26.20 21.04 26.49
N GLY A 195 -25.00 21.62 26.37
CA GLY A 195 -24.18 22.05 27.50
C GLY A 195 -24.76 23.26 28.24
N LYS A 196 -24.11 23.64 29.35
CA LYS A 196 -24.49 24.83 30.15
C LYS A 196 -24.50 26.12 29.32
N ASP A 197 -23.64 26.18 28.30
CA ASP A 197 -23.47 27.33 27.41
C ASP A 197 -24.36 27.27 26.15
N GLN A 198 -25.40 26.42 26.14
CA GLN A 198 -26.28 26.13 24.98
C GLN A 198 -25.59 25.58 23.72
N LYS A 199 -24.29 25.27 23.78
CA LYS A 199 -23.58 24.54 22.72
C LYS A 199 -23.86 23.04 22.81
N ASP A 200 -23.97 22.38 21.67
CA ASP A 200 -24.10 20.93 21.59
C ASP A 200 -22.76 20.27 21.95
N VAL A 201 -22.77 19.41 22.97
CA VAL A 201 -21.59 18.69 23.44
C VAL A 201 -21.77 17.21 23.11
N PHE A 202 -20.78 16.64 22.41
CA PHE A 202 -20.75 15.22 22.11
C PHE A 202 -20.55 14.40 23.40
N LYS A 203 -21.51 13.53 23.72
CA LYS A 203 -21.51 12.74 24.98
C LYS A 203 -21.60 11.23 24.78
N GLY A 204 -21.95 10.76 23.59
CA GLY A 204 -22.12 9.34 23.38
C GLY A 204 -22.54 8.98 21.96
N VAL A 205 -22.93 7.72 21.78
CA VAL A 205 -23.37 7.19 20.51
C VAL A 205 -24.64 6.36 20.69
N VAL A 206 -25.50 6.38 19.68
CA VAL A 206 -26.69 5.55 19.61
C VAL A 206 -26.36 4.32 18.76
N ASP A 207 -26.47 3.14 19.36
CA ASP A 207 -26.30 1.86 18.68
C ASP A 207 -27.62 1.44 18.03
N VAL A 208 -27.65 1.52 16.69
CA VAL A 208 -28.83 1.23 15.88
C VAL A 208 -29.13 -0.28 15.85
N VAL A 209 -28.09 -1.11 15.93
CA VAL A 209 -28.24 -2.57 15.84
C VAL A 209 -28.83 -3.10 17.14
N ASN A 210 -28.29 -2.68 18.29
CA ASN A 210 -28.70 -3.18 19.60
C ASN A 210 -29.86 -2.42 20.24
N ASN A 211 -30.30 -1.30 19.64
CA ASN A 211 -31.35 -0.40 20.13
C ASN A 211 -30.99 0.24 21.48
N LYS A 212 -29.74 0.70 21.62
CA LYS A 212 -29.20 1.20 22.90
C LYS A 212 -28.56 2.56 22.74
N LEU A 213 -28.74 3.41 23.75
CA LEU A 213 -27.99 4.65 23.91
C LEU A 213 -26.80 4.38 24.82
N ILE A 214 -25.61 4.74 24.34
CA ILE A 214 -24.35 4.54 25.06
C ILE A 214 -23.76 5.92 25.36
N GLU A 215 -23.67 6.27 26.64
CA GLU A 215 -23.19 7.55 27.12
C GLU A 215 -21.90 7.41 27.93
N TRP A 216 -20.94 8.30 27.69
CA TRP A 216 -19.67 8.37 28.42
C TRP A 216 -19.68 9.55 29.37
N ASN A 217 -19.31 9.30 30.64
CA ASN A 217 -19.22 10.35 31.64
C ASN A 217 -17.82 10.96 31.69
N THR A 218 -17.51 11.84 30.74
CA THR A 218 -16.19 12.49 30.61
C THR A 218 -15.81 13.37 31.81
N SER A 219 -16.75 13.74 32.66
CA SER A 219 -16.52 14.59 33.84
C SER A 219 -16.02 13.83 35.08
N SER A 220 -16.33 12.53 35.19
CA SER A 220 -15.94 11.70 36.35
C SER A 220 -14.87 10.68 36.01
N ASP A 221 -14.86 10.19 34.77
CA ASP A 221 -13.88 9.22 34.28
C ASP A 221 -13.18 9.77 33.02
N VAL A 222 -11.93 10.20 33.21
CA VAL A 222 -11.07 10.73 32.14
C VAL A 222 -10.65 9.61 31.17
N ASP A 223 -10.61 8.37 31.64
CA ASP A 223 -10.13 7.21 30.88
C ASP A 223 -11.25 6.54 30.06
N GLY A 224 -12.51 6.96 30.23
CA GLY A 224 -13.65 6.48 29.43
C GLY A 224 -14.02 5.01 29.62
N ARG A 225 -13.74 4.43 30.79
CA ARG A 225 -14.09 3.05 31.17
C ARG A 225 -15.52 2.93 31.70
N GLU A 226 -16.02 3.96 32.38
CA GLU A 226 -17.40 4.02 32.88
C GLU A 226 -18.36 4.49 31.80
N VAL A 227 -19.17 3.55 31.32
CA VAL A 227 -20.16 3.78 30.28
C VAL A 227 -21.55 3.48 30.82
N SER A 228 -22.47 4.43 30.68
CA SER A 228 -23.90 4.21 30.97
C SER A 228 -24.62 3.76 29.70
N VAL A 229 -25.27 2.61 29.78
CA VAL A 229 -26.04 2.03 28.67
C VAL A 229 -27.52 2.07 29.05
N SER A 230 -28.32 2.80 28.28
CA SER A 230 -29.77 2.92 28.46
C SER A 230 -30.51 2.39 27.23
N ASP A 231 -31.72 1.87 27.43
CA ASP A 231 -32.59 1.49 26.31
C ASP A 231 -33.32 2.73 25.79
N ILE A 232 -33.53 2.79 24.47
CA ILE A 232 -34.11 3.96 23.82
C ILE A 232 -35.64 3.93 23.99
N SER A 233 -36.18 4.83 24.79
CA SER A 233 -37.63 5.00 24.99
C SER A 233 -38.25 5.97 23.97
N LYS A 234 -39.58 5.86 23.78
CA LYS A 234 -40.40 6.79 22.95
C LYS A 234 -40.27 8.27 23.35
N GLU A 235 -39.92 8.52 24.60
CA GLU A 235 -39.77 9.87 25.18
C GLU A 235 -38.38 10.47 24.96
N SER A 236 -37.42 9.69 24.44
CA SER A 236 -36.08 10.17 24.16
C SER A 236 -36.08 11.13 22.96
N ALA A 237 -35.31 12.22 23.06
CA ALA A 237 -35.12 13.16 21.96
C ALA A 237 -34.55 12.49 20.69
N VAL A 238 -33.91 11.33 20.84
CA VAL A 238 -33.24 10.61 19.76
C VAL A 238 -34.11 9.51 19.14
N TYR A 239 -35.30 9.26 19.68
CA TYR A 239 -36.16 8.15 19.27
C TYR A 239 -36.58 8.22 17.80
N THR A 240 -36.91 9.41 17.30
CA THR A 240 -37.32 9.63 15.91
C THR A 240 -36.20 9.30 14.93
N ASP A 241 -35.00 9.85 15.18
CA ASP A 241 -33.82 9.59 14.33
C ASP A 241 -33.40 8.12 14.39
N PHE A 242 -33.50 7.50 15.56
CA PHE A 242 -33.23 6.09 15.75
C PHE A 242 -34.18 5.20 14.93
N ILE A 243 -35.50 5.43 14.95
CA ILE A 243 -36.45 4.64 14.14
C ILE A 243 -36.12 4.81 12.65
N ASN A 244 -35.92 6.04 12.19
CA ASN A 244 -35.65 6.29 10.79
C ASN A 244 -34.34 5.61 10.33
N ALA A 245 -33.30 5.65 11.16
CA ALA A 245 -32.05 4.92 10.91
C ALA A 245 -32.27 3.41 10.87
N LYS A 246 -33.07 2.88 11.81
CA LYS A 246 -33.38 1.44 11.89
C LYS A 246 -34.19 0.97 10.68
N GLN A 247 -35.19 1.73 10.28
CA GLN A 247 -36.00 1.47 9.09
C GLN A 247 -35.11 1.44 7.85
N ALA A 248 -34.31 2.49 7.62
CA ALA A 248 -33.39 2.54 6.49
C ALA A 248 -32.41 1.37 6.46
N MET A 249 -31.89 0.94 7.63
CA MET A 249 -31.02 -0.23 7.76
C MET A 249 -31.75 -1.53 7.39
N VAL A 250 -32.95 -1.76 7.94
CA VAL A 250 -33.71 -2.99 7.71
C VAL A 250 -34.19 -3.09 6.27
N ASP A 251 -34.74 -2.00 5.72
CA ASP A 251 -35.17 -1.94 4.32
C ASP A 251 -34.03 -2.32 3.38
N TYR A 252 -32.85 -1.75 3.65
CA TYR A 252 -31.66 -2.01 2.85
C TYR A 252 -31.15 -3.44 2.98
N LEU A 253 -30.99 -3.96 4.21
CA LEU A 253 -30.51 -5.32 4.42
C LEU A 253 -31.52 -6.36 3.90
N GLY A 254 -32.81 -6.03 3.91
CA GLY A 254 -33.88 -6.81 3.33
C GLY A 254 -33.79 -6.98 1.81
N GLU A 255 -33.12 -6.06 1.09
CA GLU A 255 -32.86 -6.23 -0.36
C GLU A 255 -31.98 -7.45 -0.66
N TYR A 256 -31.16 -7.88 0.30
CA TYR A 256 -30.15 -8.95 0.11
C TYR A 256 -30.42 -10.21 0.93
N ASN A 257 -31.27 -10.13 1.96
CA ASN A 257 -31.58 -11.27 2.83
C ASN A 257 -33.09 -11.37 3.11
N ASP A 258 -33.73 -12.32 2.45
CA ASP A 258 -35.17 -12.61 2.57
C ASP A 258 -35.59 -12.91 4.02
N GLN A 259 -34.70 -13.47 4.85
CA GLN A 259 -35.01 -13.79 6.26
C GLN A 259 -35.29 -12.53 7.10
N ILE A 260 -34.68 -11.41 6.75
CA ILE A 260 -34.94 -10.13 7.42
C ILE A 260 -36.36 -9.65 7.08
N VAL A 261 -36.76 -9.82 5.82
CA VAL A 261 -38.08 -9.46 5.31
C VAL A 261 -39.17 -10.33 5.97
N GLU A 262 -38.92 -11.64 6.10
CA GLU A 262 -39.81 -12.57 6.80
C GLU A 262 -40.03 -12.17 8.26
N HIS A 263 -38.97 -11.92 9.03
CA HIS A 263 -39.09 -11.47 10.43
C HIS A 263 -39.77 -10.12 10.58
N PHE A 264 -39.57 -9.21 9.61
CA PHE A 264 -40.29 -7.95 9.59
C PHE A 264 -41.80 -8.16 9.41
N PHE A 265 -42.23 -9.00 8.45
CA PHE A 265 -43.65 -9.30 8.25
C PHE A 265 -44.31 -10.04 9.43
N GLU A 266 -43.55 -10.83 10.19
CA GLU A 266 -44.06 -11.52 11.38
C GLU A 266 -44.29 -10.57 12.56
N SER A 267 -43.43 -9.56 12.72
CA SER A 267 -43.42 -8.70 13.90
C SER A 267 -44.04 -7.32 13.68
N ASP A 268 -44.16 -6.86 12.42
CA ASP A 268 -44.68 -5.56 12.00
C ASP A 268 -44.00 -4.36 12.69
N ASP A 269 -42.77 -4.57 13.20
CA ASP A 269 -41.93 -3.56 13.86
C ASP A 269 -40.45 -3.74 13.48
N TYR A 270 -39.82 -2.67 13.00
CA TYR A 270 -38.41 -2.65 12.61
C TYR A 270 -37.47 -2.86 13.81
N THR A 271 -37.91 -2.57 15.03
CA THR A 271 -37.06 -2.66 16.23
C THR A 271 -36.93 -4.08 16.77
N THR A 272 -37.84 -4.98 16.39
CA THR A 272 -37.92 -6.37 16.87
C THR A 272 -37.18 -7.37 16.00
N VAL A 273 -36.67 -6.95 14.83
CA VAL A 273 -35.85 -7.79 13.95
C VAL A 273 -34.64 -8.35 14.72
N ASP A 274 -34.35 -9.65 14.53
CA ASP A 274 -33.29 -10.32 15.26
C ASP A 274 -31.92 -9.67 15.04
N LYS A 275 -31.27 -9.33 16.15
CA LYS A 275 -29.98 -8.60 16.16
C LYS A 275 -28.85 -9.46 15.63
N ASN A 276 -28.90 -10.78 15.86
CA ASN A 276 -27.87 -11.69 15.37
C ASN A 276 -27.96 -11.83 13.85
N LEU A 277 -29.18 -11.94 13.32
CA LEU A 277 -29.43 -11.94 11.88
C LEU A 277 -28.95 -10.64 11.21
N LEU A 278 -29.22 -9.48 11.81
CA LEU A 278 -28.71 -8.19 11.33
C LEU A 278 -27.17 -8.18 11.31
N ASN A 279 -26.51 -8.56 12.41
CA ASN A 279 -25.06 -8.61 12.49
C ASN A 279 -24.44 -9.56 11.45
N ALA A 280 -25.04 -10.74 11.26
CA ALA A 280 -24.58 -11.72 10.29
C ALA A 280 -24.70 -11.20 8.86
N THR A 281 -25.81 -10.52 8.54
CA THR A 281 -26.05 -9.96 7.20
C THR A 281 -25.12 -8.78 6.93
N ILE A 282 -24.93 -7.88 7.91
CA ILE A 282 -23.97 -6.77 7.79
C ILE A 282 -22.57 -7.33 7.54
N ARG A 283 -22.14 -8.36 8.29
CA ARG A 283 -20.86 -9.02 8.10
C ARG A 283 -20.71 -9.60 6.68
N ASP A 284 -21.67 -10.38 6.21
CA ASP A 284 -21.63 -11.01 4.88
C ASP A 284 -21.52 -9.96 3.75
N LEU A 285 -22.33 -8.90 3.82
CA LEU A 285 -22.29 -7.82 2.83
C LEU A 285 -21.03 -6.97 2.91
N THR A 286 -20.46 -6.79 4.11
CA THR A 286 -19.17 -6.10 4.31
C THR A 286 -18.04 -6.89 3.66
N ILE A 287 -17.99 -8.21 3.89
CA ILE A 287 -16.97 -9.10 3.30
C ILE A 287 -17.05 -9.11 1.77
N LYS A 288 -18.27 -8.99 1.21
CA LYS A 288 -18.52 -8.88 -0.24
C LYS A 288 -18.27 -7.48 -0.82
N ASN A 289 -17.83 -6.50 -0.03
CA ASN A 289 -17.64 -5.10 -0.44
C ASN A 289 -18.90 -4.41 -1.00
N LEU A 290 -20.10 -4.87 -0.62
CA LEU A 290 -21.37 -4.28 -1.07
C LEU A 290 -21.82 -3.13 -0.18
N ILE A 291 -21.49 -3.20 1.11
CA ILE A 291 -21.77 -2.15 2.09
C ILE A 291 -20.52 -1.78 2.86
N THR A 292 -20.56 -0.58 3.42
CA THR A 292 -19.57 -0.10 4.39
C THR A 292 -20.27 0.23 5.71
N PRO A 293 -19.98 -0.50 6.80
CA PRO A 293 -20.43 -0.13 8.14
C PRO A 293 -19.79 1.20 8.57
N VAL A 294 -20.62 2.15 9.00
CA VAL A 294 -20.17 3.47 9.49
C VAL A 294 -20.41 3.57 10.98
N LEU A 295 -19.33 3.95 11.69
CA LEU A 295 -19.35 4.28 13.10
C LEU A 295 -18.82 5.71 13.31
N CYS A 296 -19.07 6.28 14.47
CA CYS A 296 -18.51 7.55 14.90
C CYS A 296 -18.01 7.55 16.34
N GLY A 297 -17.17 8.54 16.67
CA GLY A 297 -16.66 8.75 18.01
C GLY A 297 -15.68 9.91 18.11
N SER A 298 -15.00 9.98 19.25
CA SER A 298 -13.88 10.89 19.49
C SER A 298 -12.80 10.14 20.27
N SER A 299 -11.75 9.73 19.54
CA SER A 299 -10.61 9.02 20.14
C SER A 299 -9.86 9.89 21.14
N PHE A 300 -9.86 11.22 20.95
CA PHE A 300 -9.25 12.17 21.89
C PHE A 300 -10.00 12.22 23.22
N LYS A 301 -11.33 12.22 23.18
CA LYS A 301 -12.19 12.24 24.38
C LYS A 301 -12.53 10.86 24.93
N ASN A 302 -11.93 9.79 24.41
CA ASN A 302 -12.17 8.42 24.84
C ASN A 302 -13.61 7.91 24.60
N ILE A 303 -14.33 8.47 23.60
CA ILE A 303 -15.73 8.13 23.31
C ILE A 303 -15.80 7.33 22.00
N GLY A 304 -16.49 6.19 22.00
CA GLY A 304 -16.80 5.42 20.78
C GLY A 304 -15.74 4.41 20.32
N VAL A 305 -14.57 4.33 20.97
CA VAL A 305 -13.49 3.39 20.60
C VAL A 305 -13.84 1.93 20.98
N GLN A 306 -14.53 1.68 22.10
CA GLN A 306 -14.94 0.30 22.45
C GLN A 306 -15.97 -0.28 21.46
N PRO A 307 -17.03 0.47 21.04
CA PRO A 307 -17.88 0.05 19.93
C PRO A 307 -17.12 -0.22 18.62
N LEU A 308 -16.05 0.54 18.35
CA LEU A 308 -15.18 0.28 17.19
C LEU A 308 -14.47 -1.06 17.30
N LEU A 309 -13.89 -1.41 18.46
CA LEU A 309 -13.28 -2.73 18.71
C LEU A 309 -14.28 -3.87 18.55
N ASP A 310 -15.52 -3.67 18.99
CA ASP A 310 -16.61 -4.62 18.83
C ASP A 310 -16.95 -4.83 17.35
N ALA A 311 -17.14 -3.75 16.61
CA ALA A 311 -17.44 -3.79 15.18
C ALA A 311 -16.31 -4.41 14.34
N ILE A 312 -15.04 -4.21 14.72
CA ILE A 312 -13.89 -4.89 14.08
C ILE A 312 -14.02 -6.42 14.20
N VAL A 313 -14.41 -6.92 15.37
CA VAL A 313 -14.57 -8.36 15.57
C VAL A 313 -15.78 -8.89 14.80
N ASP A 314 -16.89 -8.16 14.86
CA ASP A 314 -18.19 -8.59 14.37
C ASP A 314 -18.29 -8.52 12.84
N TYR A 315 -17.78 -7.45 12.21
CA TYR A 315 -17.98 -7.21 10.77
C TYR A 315 -16.75 -7.49 9.89
N LEU A 316 -15.52 -7.27 10.37
CA LEU A 316 -14.34 -7.47 9.52
C LEU A 316 -14.01 -8.97 9.32
N PRO A 317 -13.43 -9.34 8.17
CA PRO A 317 -13.20 -10.74 7.80
C PRO A 317 -12.13 -11.40 8.66
N SER A 318 -12.25 -12.73 8.75
CA SER A 318 -11.13 -13.58 9.15
C SER A 318 -10.31 -13.99 7.92
N PRO A 319 -9.06 -14.49 8.10
CA PRO A 319 -8.25 -15.00 6.99
C PRO A 319 -8.90 -16.09 6.12
N THR A 320 -9.96 -16.74 6.61
CA THR A 320 -10.72 -17.75 5.85
C THR A 320 -11.86 -17.16 5.03
N ASP A 321 -12.29 -15.93 5.33
CA ASP A 321 -13.43 -15.28 4.67
C ASP A 321 -13.00 -14.48 3.44
N VAL A 322 -11.70 -14.14 3.34
CA VAL A 322 -11.14 -13.37 2.23
C VAL A 322 -10.85 -14.23 1.00
N THR A 323 -10.70 -13.59 -0.16
CA THR A 323 -10.26 -14.26 -1.37
C THR A 323 -8.85 -14.85 -1.18
N PRO A 324 -8.58 -16.07 -1.66
CA PRO A 324 -7.26 -16.65 -1.52
C PRO A 324 -6.23 -15.83 -2.29
N PRO A 325 -4.98 -15.74 -1.79
CA PRO A 325 -3.94 -15.00 -2.48
C PRO A 325 -3.66 -15.63 -3.85
N GLN A 326 -3.43 -14.79 -4.85
CA GLN A 326 -3.01 -15.25 -6.16
C GLN A 326 -1.56 -15.76 -6.07
N VAL A 327 -1.35 -17.00 -6.51
CA VAL A 327 -0.04 -17.65 -6.55
C VAL A 327 0.34 -17.89 -8.01
N ILE A 328 1.50 -17.39 -8.37
CA ILE A 328 2.08 -17.46 -9.70
C ILE A 328 3.14 -18.57 -9.71
N GLY A 329 3.02 -19.50 -10.65
CA GLY A 329 3.99 -20.56 -10.87
C GLY A 329 5.10 -20.17 -11.86
N VAL A 330 5.90 -21.16 -12.24
CA VAL A 330 6.89 -21.00 -13.33
C VAL A 330 6.14 -20.67 -14.64
N LYS A 331 6.61 -19.67 -15.40
CA LYS A 331 5.97 -19.11 -16.61
C LYS A 331 4.65 -18.35 -16.40
N ASN A 332 4.47 -17.68 -15.27
CA ASN A 332 3.27 -16.87 -14.98
C ASN A 332 1.92 -17.62 -14.99
N ASN A 333 1.93 -18.95 -14.92
CA ASN A 333 0.71 -19.73 -14.83
C ASN A 333 0.07 -19.59 -13.44
N SER A 334 -1.24 -19.33 -13.42
CA SER A 334 -2.02 -19.29 -12.18
C SER A 334 -2.10 -20.68 -11.55
N VAL A 335 -1.71 -20.78 -10.28
CA VAL A 335 -1.71 -22.04 -9.52
C VAL A 335 -3.00 -22.12 -8.72
N PRO A 336 -3.69 -23.29 -8.69
CA PRO A 336 -4.93 -23.42 -7.95
C PRO A 336 -4.71 -23.23 -6.44
N THR A 337 -5.47 -22.31 -5.87
CA THR A 337 -5.52 -22.02 -4.43
C THR A 337 -6.93 -22.25 -3.89
N LYS A 338 -7.04 -22.96 -2.76
CA LYS A 338 -8.33 -23.23 -2.10
C LYS A 338 -8.25 -22.88 -0.62
N ILE A 339 -9.33 -22.37 -0.04
CA ILE A 339 -9.42 -22.10 1.39
C ILE A 339 -10.11 -23.29 2.09
N ASP A 340 -9.48 -23.78 3.17
CA ASP A 340 -10.03 -24.77 4.09
C ASP A 340 -10.18 -24.11 5.48
N SER A 341 -11.34 -24.26 6.11
CA SER A 341 -11.66 -23.62 7.39
C SER A 341 -10.80 -24.10 8.57
N LYS A 342 -10.13 -25.24 8.46
CA LYS A 342 -9.25 -25.78 9.52
C LYS A 342 -7.76 -25.51 9.30
N VAL A 343 -7.33 -25.47 8.04
CA VAL A 343 -5.90 -25.39 7.67
C VAL A 343 -5.52 -24.02 7.12
N GLY A 344 -6.49 -23.26 6.61
CA GLY A 344 -6.27 -21.99 5.91
C GLY A 344 -6.13 -22.20 4.41
N CYS A 345 -5.38 -21.31 3.75
CA CYS A 345 -5.12 -21.43 2.32
C CYS A 345 -4.28 -22.69 2.03
N ILE A 346 -4.71 -23.48 1.06
CA ILE A 346 -3.99 -24.62 0.50
C ILE A 346 -3.53 -24.21 -0.88
N VAL A 347 -2.21 -24.15 -1.06
CA VAL A 347 -1.58 -23.85 -2.34
C VAL A 347 -1.26 -25.14 -3.07
N ASN A 348 -1.58 -25.22 -4.36
CA ASN A 348 -1.27 -26.38 -5.22
C ASN A 348 -1.84 -27.71 -4.68
N ASN A 349 -2.99 -27.68 -4.00
CA ASN A 349 -3.60 -28.83 -3.31
C ASN A 349 -2.68 -29.54 -2.28
N ASN A 350 -1.56 -28.91 -1.90
CA ASN A 350 -0.57 -29.49 -0.99
C ASN A 350 -0.71 -28.85 0.40
N LYS A 351 -1.31 -29.58 1.34
CA LYS A 351 -1.52 -29.12 2.73
C LYS A 351 -0.22 -28.94 3.52
N ASN A 352 0.87 -29.57 3.07
CA ASN A 352 2.16 -29.53 3.74
C ASN A 352 3.04 -28.38 3.25
N LEU A 353 2.64 -27.69 2.19
CA LEU A 353 3.37 -26.55 1.66
C LEU A 353 3.14 -25.34 2.56
N THR A 354 4.23 -24.66 2.93
CA THR A 354 4.16 -23.39 3.64
C THR A 354 4.53 -22.27 2.69
N ALA A 355 3.65 -21.28 2.57
CA ALA A 355 3.87 -20.09 1.77
C ALA A 355 3.66 -18.85 2.65
N ALA A 356 4.69 -18.02 2.74
CA ALA A 356 4.65 -16.77 3.47
C ALA A 356 5.22 -15.62 2.63
N LEU A 357 4.71 -14.41 2.84
CA LEU A 357 5.21 -13.19 2.19
C LEU A 357 5.98 -12.36 3.21
N ALA A 358 7.22 -12.00 2.89
CA ALA A 358 7.96 -10.98 3.61
C ALA A 358 7.53 -9.61 3.10
N PHE A 359 6.94 -8.77 3.97
CA PHE A 359 6.36 -7.49 3.55
C PHE A 359 7.02 -6.27 4.17
N LYS A 360 7.82 -6.47 5.23
CA LYS A 360 8.57 -5.39 5.88
C LYS A 360 9.85 -5.92 6.49
N VAL A 361 10.94 -5.17 6.37
CA VAL A 361 12.22 -5.45 7.02
C VAL A 361 12.59 -4.23 7.87
N ILE A 362 13.05 -4.47 9.10
CA ILE A 362 13.48 -3.43 10.04
C ILE A 362 14.77 -3.90 10.71
N ASN A 363 15.74 -3.01 10.88
CA ASN A 363 16.91 -3.24 11.71
C ASN A 363 16.69 -2.70 13.12
N HIS A 364 16.63 -3.59 14.11
CA HIS A 364 16.46 -3.21 15.51
C HIS A 364 17.82 -3.14 16.23
N PRO A 365 18.14 -2.08 16.99
CA PRO A 365 19.46 -1.89 17.61
C PRO A 365 19.97 -3.08 18.42
N ASN A 366 19.09 -3.72 19.20
CA ASN A 366 19.46 -4.84 20.08
C ASN A 366 19.23 -6.24 19.47
N ARG A 367 18.40 -6.36 18.42
CA ARG A 367 17.95 -7.66 17.89
C ARG A 367 18.40 -7.92 16.45
N GLY A 368 19.06 -6.95 15.83
CA GLY A 368 19.50 -7.00 14.44
C GLY A 368 18.31 -6.96 13.48
N LEU A 369 18.49 -7.58 12.32
CA LEU A 369 17.49 -7.59 11.25
C LEU A 369 16.25 -8.40 11.64
N MET A 370 15.09 -7.78 11.50
CA MET A 370 13.76 -8.31 11.76
C MET A 370 12.93 -8.25 10.48
N THR A 371 12.55 -9.41 9.96
CA THR A 371 11.73 -9.54 8.75
C THR A 371 10.30 -9.90 9.13
N PHE A 372 9.36 -9.01 8.89
CA PHE A 372 7.93 -9.22 9.08
C PHE A 372 7.37 -10.07 7.95
N VAL A 373 6.64 -11.12 8.34
CA VAL A 373 6.09 -12.10 7.42
C VAL A 373 4.61 -12.36 7.69
N ARG A 374 3.85 -12.50 6.61
CA ARG A 374 2.47 -12.97 6.60
C ARG A 374 2.44 -14.42 6.13
N VAL A 375 1.98 -15.35 6.96
CA VAL A 375 1.84 -16.77 6.57
C VAL A 375 0.47 -16.98 5.94
N TYR A 376 0.43 -17.33 4.66
CA TYR A 376 -0.83 -17.61 3.95
C TYR A 376 -1.22 -19.09 4.01
N SER A 377 -0.23 -19.97 3.86
CA SER A 377 -0.42 -21.42 3.82
C SER A 377 0.57 -22.13 4.74
N GLY A 378 0.15 -23.24 5.34
CA GLY A 378 1.01 -24.10 6.14
C GLY A 378 1.43 -23.50 7.48
N LYS A 379 2.68 -23.78 7.88
CA LYS A 379 3.21 -23.47 9.22
C LYS A 379 4.72 -23.24 9.17
N LEU A 380 5.18 -22.10 9.67
CA LEU A 380 6.60 -21.82 9.87
C LEU A 380 7.07 -22.28 11.25
N GLN A 381 8.22 -22.95 11.30
CA GLN A 381 8.84 -23.45 12.53
C GLN A 381 10.22 -22.80 12.72
N PRO A 382 10.65 -22.46 13.95
CA PRO A 382 11.95 -21.88 14.18
C PRO A 382 13.07 -22.87 13.81
N ASN A 383 14.19 -22.35 13.32
CA ASN A 383 15.34 -23.14 12.83
C ASN A 383 15.03 -24.06 11.63
N SER A 384 13.94 -23.83 10.89
CA SER A 384 13.69 -24.55 9.64
C SER A 384 14.49 -23.96 8.47
N THR A 385 14.75 -24.78 7.46
CA THR A 385 15.21 -24.29 6.16
C THR A 385 14.01 -23.96 5.30
N ILE A 386 14.00 -22.78 4.70
CA ILE A 386 13.02 -22.31 3.71
C ILE A 386 13.75 -22.01 2.40
N VAL A 387 13.01 -21.84 1.31
CA VAL A 387 13.53 -21.37 0.03
C VAL A 387 12.97 -19.99 -0.24
N ASN A 388 13.84 -19.05 -0.59
CA ASN A 388 13.43 -17.77 -1.13
C ASN A 388 13.13 -17.95 -2.62
N SER A 389 11.90 -17.69 -3.06
CA SER A 389 11.50 -17.92 -4.45
C SER A 389 12.12 -16.92 -5.44
N ARG A 390 12.61 -15.76 -4.96
CA ARG A 390 13.30 -14.77 -5.81
C ARG A 390 14.70 -15.24 -6.17
N THR A 391 15.48 -15.72 -5.19
CA THR A 391 16.87 -16.15 -5.40
C THR A 391 17.01 -17.65 -5.69
N GLY A 392 16.01 -18.46 -5.32
CA GLY A 392 16.08 -19.92 -5.34
C GLY A 392 16.95 -20.51 -4.23
N GLU A 393 17.49 -19.67 -3.34
CA GLU A 393 18.43 -20.10 -2.30
C GLU A 393 17.72 -20.65 -1.06
N LYS A 394 18.39 -21.59 -0.40
CA LYS A 394 17.92 -22.22 0.85
C LYS A 394 18.38 -21.38 2.04
N VAL A 395 17.45 -20.64 2.63
CA VAL A 395 17.68 -19.78 3.80
C VAL A 395 17.33 -20.55 5.08
N LYS A 396 18.16 -20.47 6.11
CA LYS A 396 17.83 -21.02 7.43
C LYS A 396 17.28 -19.92 8.33
N ILE A 397 16.02 -20.05 8.77
CA ILE A 397 15.39 -19.02 9.62
C ILE A 397 15.77 -19.17 11.09
N GLY A 398 15.95 -18.04 11.77
CA GLY A 398 16.28 -18.00 13.19
C GLY A 398 15.07 -18.22 14.10
N LYS A 399 14.93 -17.34 15.11
CA LYS A 399 13.76 -17.34 16.00
C LYS A 399 12.57 -16.66 15.32
N LEU A 400 11.38 -17.12 15.69
CA LEU A 400 10.11 -16.52 15.30
C LEU A 400 9.58 -15.68 16.46
N LEU A 401 9.10 -14.48 16.18
CA LEU A 401 8.53 -13.56 17.14
C LEU A 401 7.13 -13.10 16.71
N VAL A 402 6.32 -12.65 17.67
CA VAL A 402 5.08 -11.88 17.42
C VAL A 402 5.21 -10.54 18.16
N MET A 403 4.90 -9.44 17.48
CA MET A 403 4.95 -8.11 18.06
C MET A 403 3.77 -7.89 19.02
N ASN A 404 4.07 -7.66 20.29
CA ASN A 404 3.07 -7.41 21.34
C ASN A 404 3.37 -6.05 22.00
N GLY A 405 2.90 -4.98 21.36
CA GLY A 405 3.32 -3.62 21.66
C GLY A 405 4.82 -3.45 21.43
N GLU A 406 5.51 -2.85 22.39
CA GLU A 406 6.95 -2.60 22.35
C GLU A 406 7.80 -3.88 22.52
N ASN A 407 7.27 -4.90 23.19
CA ASN A 407 8.03 -6.10 23.56
C ASN A 407 7.64 -7.30 22.66
N PRO A 408 8.51 -7.71 21.71
CA PRO A 408 8.22 -8.90 20.91
C PRO A 408 8.35 -10.19 21.73
N LEU A 409 7.42 -11.10 21.51
CA LEU A 409 7.31 -12.39 22.19
C LEU A 409 7.85 -13.52 21.31
N ASP A 410 8.74 -14.36 21.85
CA ASP A 410 9.25 -15.56 21.17
C ASP A 410 8.12 -16.60 21.00
N VAL A 411 7.93 -17.09 19.77
CA VAL A 411 6.89 -18.08 19.44
C VAL A 411 7.47 -19.40 18.91
N LYS A 412 6.81 -20.52 19.25
CA LYS A 412 7.22 -21.86 18.83
C LYS A 412 6.94 -22.13 17.34
N PHE A 413 5.97 -21.45 16.75
CA PHE A 413 5.60 -21.57 15.35
C PHE A 413 4.65 -20.45 14.94
N LEU A 414 4.53 -20.21 13.63
CA LEU A 414 3.52 -19.32 13.03
C LEU A 414 2.65 -20.14 12.07
N THR A 415 1.33 -20.12 12.24
CA THR A 415 0.38 -20.80 11.34
C THR A 415 -0.19 -19.85 10.30
N ALA A 416 -0.82 -20.41 9.26
CA ALA A 416 -1.62 -19.66 8.28
C ALA A 416 -2.56 -18.64 8.95
N GLY A 417 -2.66 -17.46 8.33
CA GLY A 417 -3.46 -16.34 8.81
C GLY A 417 -2.81 -15.49 9.91
N ASN A 418 -1.56 -15.79 10.34
CA ASN A 418 -0.84 -14.97 11.30
C ASN A 418 0.20 -14.06 10.64
N ILE A 419 0.47 -12.94 11.30
CA ILE A 419 1.60 -12.05 11.07
C ILE A 419 2.63 -12.30 12.17
N GLY A 420 3.89 -12.41 11.81
CA GLY A 420 4.99 -12.59 12.74
C GLY A 420 6.30 -12.04 12.19
N VAL A 421 7.38 -12.24 12.93
CA VAL A 421 8.71 -11.70 12.62
C VAL A 421 9.73 -12.82 12.65
N ILE A 422 10.60 -12.86 11.63
CA ILE A 422 11.76 -13.73 11.52
C ILE A 422 13.00 -12.91 11.89
N THR A 423 13.90 -13.50 12.66
CA THR A 423 15.16 -12.86 13.08
C THR A 423 16.38 -13.53 12.46
N GLY A 424 17.41 -12.71 12.19
CA GLY A 424 18.78 -13.18 11.97
C GLY A 424 19.11 -13.70 10.56
N THR A 425 18.42 -13.21 9.53
CA THR A 425 18.69 -13.58 8.12
C THR A 425 18.76 -12.37 7.22
N ASP A 426 19.92 -12.14 6.62
CA ASP A 426 20.17 -11.00 5.71
C ASP A 426 19.75 -11.25 4.26
N GLU A 427 19.34 -12.49 3.95
CA GLU A 427 19.01 -12.98 2.61
C GLU A 427 17.55 -12.72 2.19
N ILE A 428 16.72 -12.21 3.10
CA ILE A 428 15.29 -11.95 2.85
C ILE A 428 15.05 -10.45 2.71
N ALA A 429 14.40 -10.07 1.62
CA ALA A 429 13.99 -8.69 1.33
C ALA A 429 12.46 -8.54 1.33
N THR A 430 12.01 -7.28 1.37
CA THR A 430 10.59 -6.93 1.21
C THR A 430 10.06 -7.37 -0.16
N GLY A 431 8.92 -8.05 -0.20
CA GLY A 431 8.30 -8.63 -1.40
C GLY A 431 8.65 -10.10 -1.65
N ASP A 432 9.58 -10.68 -0.89
CA ASP A 432 10.01 -12.07 -1.10
C ASP A 432 8.94 -13.08 -0.67
N THR A 433 8.73 -14.11 -1.49
CA THR A 433 7.93 -15.28 -1.11
C THR A 433 8.82 -16.35 -0.51
N LEU A 434 8.46 -16.77 0.68
CA LEU A 434 9.15 -17.77 1.48
C LEU A 434 8.40 -19.09 1.41
N ILE A 435 9.08 -20.12 0.91
CA ILE A 435 8.50 -21.44 0.72
C ILE A 435 9.16 -22.43 1.67
N GLY A 436 8.34 -23.14 2.45
CA GLY A 436 8.82 -24.12 3.42
C GLY A 436 7.93 -25.35 3.48
N HIS A 437 8.32 -26.28 4.33
CA HIS A 437 7.52 -27.47 4.61
C HIS A 437 6.89 -27.34 6.01
N ALA A 438 5.58 -27.57 6.13
CA ALA A 438 4.83 -27.33 7.36
C ALA A 438 5.17 -28.32 8.49
N VAL A 439 5.44 -29.57 8.12
CA VAL A 439 5.74 -30.68 9.05
C VAL A 439 7.24 -30.84 9.33
N THR A 440 8.06 -30.98 8.28
CA THR A 440 9.52 -31.18 8.40
C THR A 440 10.28 -29.87 8.40
N LYS A 441 11.38 -29.80 9.16
CA LYS A 441 12.28 -28.63 9.19
C LYS A 441 13.19 -28.50 7.96
N SER A 442 13.09 -29.43 7.01
CA SER A 442 13.89 -29.48 5.78
C SER A 442 12.99 -29.36 4.55
N VAL A 443 13.53 -28.74 3.51
CA VAL A 443 12.89 -28.51 2.20
C VAL A 443 12.97 -29.76 1.29
N ASN A 444 13.67 -30.82 1.69
CA ASN A 444 13.96 -31.96 0.80
C ASN A 444 12.72 -32.75 0.33
N GLY A 445 11.55 -32.54 0.95
CA GLY A 445 10.27 -33.14 0.54
C GLY A 445 9.41 -32.30 -0.42
N ILE A 446 9.87 -31.10 -0.82
CA ILE A 446 9.14 -30.19 -1.70
C ILE A 446 9.58 -30.40 -3.15
N ASN A 447 8.63 -30.44 -4.09
CA ASN A 447 8.95 -30.55 -5.51
C ASN A 447 9.65 -29.28 -6.01
N LYS A 448 10.59 -29.41 -6.96
CA LYS A 448 11.32 -28.26 -7.53
C LYS A 448 10.40 -27.21 -8.18
N ASN A 449 9.25 -27.63 -8.70
CA ASN A 449 8.27 -26.70 -9.27
C ASN A 449 7.53 -25.89 -8.17
N GLU A 450 7.36 -26.47 -6.98
CA GLU A 450 6.73 -25.81 -5.84
C GLU A 450 7.70 -24.82 -5.17
N THR A 451 9.02 -25.02 -5.27
CA THR A 451 10.01 -24.07 -4.74
C THR A 451 10.10 -22.77 -5.52
N SER A 452 9.52 -22.72 -6.73
CA SER A 452 9.51 -21.53 -7.59
C SER A 452 8.18 -20.76 -7.55
N LEU A 453 7.26 -21.12 -6.65
CA LEU A 453 5.99 -20.42 -6.51
C LEU A 453 6.22 -19.01 -5.96
N LYS A 454 5.55 -18.02 -6.55
CA LYS A 454 5.60 -16.63 -6.12
C LYS A 454 4.21 -16.21 -5.71
N LEU A 455 4.08 -15.64 -4.52
CA LEU A 455 2.92 -14.80 -4.23
C LEU A 455 3.04 -13.54 -5.09
N LEU A 456 1.91 -12.92 -5.40
CA LEU A 456 1.89 -11.68 -6.18
C LEU A 456 2.88 -10.66 -5.56
N PRO A 457 3.88 -10.18 -6.33
CA PRO A 457 4.88 -9.27 -5.80
C PRO A 457 4.26 -7.92 -5.43
N ILE A 458 4.96 -7.18 -4.58
CA ILE A 458 4.58 -5.81 -4.23
C ILE A 458 5.16 -4.89 -5.30
N ASP A 459 4.30 -4.17 -5.99
CA ASP A 459 4.74 -3.19 -7.00
C ASP A 459 5.44 -2.02 -6.31
N ILE A 460 6.71 -1.80 -6.67
CA ILE A 460 7.54 -0.72 -6.14
C ILE A 460 7.47 0.44 -7.15
N PRO A 461 6.91 1.61 -6.76
CA PRO A 461 6.93 2.79 -7.61
C PRO A 461 8.36 3.23 -7.92
N PRO A 462 8.62 3.80 -9.11
CA PRO A 462 9.95 4.26 -9.46
C PRO A 462 10.36 5.50 -8.63
N PRO A 463 11.65 5.63 -8.27
CA PRO A 463 12.13 6.84 -7.60
C PRO A 463 12.22 7.99 -8.60
N VAL A 464 11.85 9.18 -8.16
CA VAL A 464 11.76 10.39 -8.99
C VAL A 464 12.66 11.53 -8.50
N PHE A 465 13.07 11.48 -7.24
CA PHE A 465 14.03 12.40 -6.64
C PHE A 465 15.36 11.70 -6.40
N SER A 466 16.44 12.46 -6.38
CA SER A 466 17.79 11.99 -6.10
C SER A 466 18.57 12.99 -5.25
N VAL A 467 19.49 12.49 -4.44
CA VAL A 467 20.39 13.30 -3.62
C VAL A 467 21.80 12.71 -3.69
N SER A 468 22.82 13.55 -3.77
CA SER A 468 24.21 13.10 -3.65
C SER A 468 24.57 12.88 -2.19
N ILE A 469 25.28 11.78 -1.92
CA ILE A 469 25.75 11.39 -0.60
C ILE A 469 27.24 11.10 -0.69
N GLU A 470 28.00 11.79 0.14
CA GLU A 470 29.45 11.64 0.24
C GLU A 470 29.85 11.36 1.69
N PRO A 471 30.77 10.42 1.94
CA PRO A 471 31.34 10.28 3.27
C PRO A 471 32.29 11.45 3.55
N THR A 472 32.16 12.11 4.69
CA THR A 472 33.02 13.25 5.07
C THR A 472 34.50 12.83 5.15
N THR A 473 34.78 11.55 5.47
CA THR A 473 36.13 10.99 5.46
C THR A 473 36.17 9.62 4.77
N VAL A 474 37.34 9.25 4.24
CA VAL A 474 37.57 7.90 3.66
C VAL A 474 37.30 6.78 4.66
N SER A 475 37.48 7.04 5.96
CA SER A 475 37.21 6.06 7.02
C SER A 475 35.72 5.80 7.25
N ASP A 476 34.88 6.80 6.97
CA ASP A 476 33.44 6.71 7.13
C ASP A 476 32.76 6.02 5.94
N LYS A 477 33.44 5.91 4.79
CA LYS A 477 32.92 5.20 3.61
C LYS A 477 32.41 3.80 3.92
N ARG A 478 33.16 3.00 4.68
CA ARG A 478 32.72 1.64 5.05
C ARG A 478 31.45 1.63 5.91
N LYS A 479 31.31 2.61 6.80
CA LYS A 479 30.11 2.74 7.64
C LYS A 479 28.92 3.20 6.81
N LEU A 480 29.14 4.15 5.90
CA LEU A 480 28.14 4.62 4.96
C LEU A 480 27.63 3.47 4.07
N ASP A 481 28.52 2.70 3.45
CA ASP A 481 28.16 1.56 2.60
C ASP A 481 27.34 0.51 3.39
N SER A 482 27.75 0.22 4.63
CA SER A 482 27.02 -0.69 5.51
C SER A 482 25.65 -0.14 5.91
N ALA A 483 25.54 1.16 6.15
CA ALA A 483 24.30 1.82 6.55
C ALA A 483 23.29 1.89 5.40
N LEU A 484 23.75 2.32 4.22
CA LEU A 484 22.97 2.32 2.99
C LEU A 484 22.49 0.92 2.63
N GLY A 485 23.34 -0.10 2.79
CA GLY A 485 22.97 -1.50 2.58
C GLY A 485 21.84 -2.00 3.51
N VAL A 486 21.72 -1.45 4.72
CA VAL A 486 20.59 -1.72 5.62
C VAL A 486 19.34 -0.96 5.16
N LEU A 487 19.47 0.33 4.84
CA LEU A 487 18.34 1.17 4.42
C LEU A 487 17.67 0.67 3.14
N LEU A 488 18.46 0.28 2.12
CA LEU A 488 17.94 -0.26 0.86
C LEU A 488 17.18 -1.60 1.04
N LYS A 489 17.48 -2.35 2.11
CA LYS A 489 16.74 -3.58 2.45
C LYS A 489 15.44 -3.27 3.19
N GLU A 490 15.44 -2.27 4.05
CA GLU A 490 14.23 -1.81 4.75
C GLU A 490 13.22 -1.19 3.78
N ASP A 491 13.73 -0.37 2.85
CA ASP A 491 12.95 0.33 1.84
C ASP A 491 13.49 0.08 0.41
N PRO A 492 12.87 -0.84 -0.35
CA PRO A 492 13.26 -1.13 -1.73
C PRO A 492 12.84 -0.03 -2.72
N SER A 493 12.08 0.98 -2.30
CA SER A 493 11.79 2.15 -3.15
C SER A 493 12.97 3.12 -3.24
N LEU A 494 13.95 2.98 -2.35
CA LEU A 494 15.24 3.65 -2.46
C LEU A 494 16.14 2.92 -3.45
N LYS A 495 16.82 3.67 -4.33
CA LYS A 495 17.83 3.13 -5.25
C LYS A 495 19.15 3.87 -5.05
N LEU A 496 20.24 3.13 -4.98
CA LEU A 496 21.60 3.69 -4.90
C LEU A 496 22.32 3.45 -6.22
N THR A 497 22.82 4.52 -6.82
CA THR A 497 23.67 4.49 -8.02
C THR A 497 24.99 5.16 -7.70
N PHE A 498 26.11 4.54 -8.09
CA PHE A 498 27.43 5.15 -7.96
C PHE A 498 27.80 5.80 -9.28
N ASP A 499 28.21 7.06 -9.24
CA ASP A 499 28.70 7.77 -10.41
C ASP A 499 30.24 7.71 -10.43
N ASP A 500 30.78 6.97 -11.40
CA ASP A 500 32.21 6.75 -11.57
C ASP A 500 32.97 8.04 -11.95
N GLU A 501 32.29 9.06 -12.47
CA GLU A 501 32.92 10.31 -12.92
C GLU A 501 33.03 11.36 -11.82
N SER A 502 31.94 11.60 -11.10
CA SER A 502 31.97 12.47 -9.91
C SER A 502 32.58 11.76 -8.70
N GLY A 503 32.60 10.43 -8.69
CA GLY A 503 32.98 9.61 -7.54
C GLY A 503 31.95 9.63 -6.42
N GLN A 504 30.74 10.17 -6.69
CA GLN A 504 29.68 10.37 -5.71
C GLN A 504 28.69 9.20 -5.70
N SER A 505 28.06 8.97 -4.54
CA SER A 505 26.94 8.04 -4.44
C SER A 505 25.64 8.82 -4.54
N ILE A 506 24.79 8.48 -5.50
CA ILE A 506 23.48 9.11 -5.72
C ILE A 506 22.41 8.21 -5.13
N LEU A 507 21.67 8.71 -4.14
CA LEU A 507 20.52 8.03 -3.55
C LEU A 507 19.23 8.60 -4.13
N SER A 508 18.43 7.75 -4.76
CA SER A 508 17.15 8.10 -5.35
C SER A 508 15.98 7.59 -4.51
N GLY A 509 14.90 8.36 -4.42
CA GLY A 509 13.68 8.05 -3.65
C GLY A 509 12.40 8.59 -4.28
N MET A 510 11.26 8.26 -3.68
CA MET A 510 9.92 8.59 -4.20
C MET A 510 9.47 10.05 -3.96
N GLY A 511 10.03 10.72 -2.97
CA GLY A 511 9.55 12.03 -2.51
C GLY A 511 10.66 12.85 -1.85
N GLU A 512 10.44 14.16 -1.77
CA GLU A 512 11.34 15.09 -1.07
C GLU A 512 11.41 14.76 0.42
N LEU A 513 10.25 14.60 1.07
CA LEU A 513 10.16 14.24 2.49
C LEU A 513 10.78 12.86 2.74
N HIS A 514 10.61 11.93 1.80
CA HIS A 514 11.18 10.59 1.91
C HIS A 514 12.73 10.63 1.94
N LEU A 515 13.36 11.42 1.07
CA LEU A 515 14.82 11.56 1.09
C LEU A 515 15.31 12.34 2.32
N GLU A 516 14.57 13.37 2.76
CA GLU A 516 14.89 14.14 3.97
C GLU A 516 14.95 13.23 5.21
N ILE A 517 13.93 12.40 5.42
CA ILE A 517 13.92 11.44 6.54
C ILE A 517 15.04 10.40 6.38
N THR A 518 15.30 9.94 5.17
CA THR A 518 16.39 8.97 4.94
C THR A 518 17.75 9.57 5.29
N LYS A 519 17.97 10.84 4.95
CA LYS A 519 19.14 11.63 5.36
C LYS A 519 19.25 11.70 6.89
N ASP A 520 18.18 12.08 7.56
CA ASP A 520 18.20 12.23 9.01
C ASP A 520 18.44 10.89 9.70
N ARG A 521 17.88 9.78 9.19
CA ARG A 521 18.18 8.43 9.71
C ARG A 521 19.66 8.03 9.53
N LEU A 522 20.29 8.39 8.42
CA LEU A 522 21.72 8.13 8.20
C LEU A 522 22.58 8.86 9.24
N VAL A 523 22.29 10.14 9.47
CA VAL A 523 23.09 11.01 10.35
C VAL A 523 22.79 10.77 11.82
N ASP A 524 21.51 10.75 12.22
CA ASP A 524 21.11 10.71 13.63
C ASP A 524 20.99 9.28 14.17
N ASP A 525 20.29 8.38 13.47
CA ASP A 525 20.06 7.00 13.94
C ASP A 525 21.32 6.14 13.77
N MET A 526 21.89 6.16 12.56
CA MET A 526 23.03 5.31 12.21
C MET A 526 24.39 5.96 12.52
N LYS A 527 24.38 7.25 12.90
CA LYS A 527 25.58 8.02 13.30
C LYS A 527 26.68 8.00 12.24
N VAL A 528 26.27 8.08 10.97
CA VAL A 528 27.19 8.14 9.84
C VAL A 528 27.51 9.61 9.54
N ASN A 529 28.80 9.93 9.50
CA ASN A 529 29.25 11.25 9.04
C ASN A 529 29.27 11.26 7.52
N ALA A 530 28.17 11.74 6.93
CA ALA A 530 28.03 11.92 5.49
C ALA A 530 27.49 13.32 5.18
N ASP A 531 28.08 13.94 4.16
CA ASP A 531 27.61 15.18 3.58
C ASP A 531 26.59 14.84 2.50
N ILE A 532 25.39 15.41 2.63
CA ILE A 532 24.26 15.10 1.77
C ILE A 532 23.83 16.38 1.07
N GLY A 533 23.90 16.37 -0.26
CA GLY A 533 23.57 17.49 -1.13
C GLY A 533 22.09 17.85 -1.15
N ASP A 534 21.73 18.76 -2.05
CA ASP A 534 20.35 19.17 -2.25
C ASP A 534 19.57 18.14 -3.06
N VAL A 535 18.25 18.07 -2.84
CA VAL A 535 17.36 17.16 -3.56
C VAL A 535 17.20 17.64 -5.01
N ASN A 536 17.68 16.84 -5.95
CA ASN A 536 17.63 17.09 -7.38
C ASN A 536 16.70 16.08 -8.08
N VAL A 537 16.13 16.49 -9.20
CA VAL A 537 15.32 15.59 -10.05
C VAL A 537 16.23 14.73 -10.90
N THR A 538 15.92 13.44 -10.99
CA THR A 538 16.68 12.53 -11.85
C THR A 538 16.24 12.67 -13.31
N TYR A 539 17.12 13.24 -14.15
CA TYR A 539 16.95 13.26 -15.60
C TYR A 539 17.43 11.96 -16.24
N LYS A 540 16.93 11.67 -17.44
CA LYS A 540 17.37 10.53 -18.27
C LYS A 540 17.69 11.02 -19.68
N GLU A 541 18.28 10.17 -20.50
CA GLU A 541 18.51 10.46 -21.91
C GLU A 541 17.70 9.52 -22.81
N THR A 542 17.49 9.91 -24.06
CA THR A 542 16.94 9.03 -25.09
C THR A 542 17.49 9.41 -26.46
N ILE A 543 17.33 8.51 -27.42
CA ILE A 543 17.71 8.75 -28.82
C ILE A 543 16.50 9.30 -29.60
N THR A 544 16.77 10.10 -30.61
CA THR A 544 15.77 10.71 -31.51
C THR A 544 15.67 10.01 -32.86
N LYS A 545 16.60 9.11 -33.17
CA LYS A 545 16.64 8.29 -34.38
C LYS A 545 16.80 6.82 -34.02
N ASP A 546 16.15 5.96 -34.80
CA ASP A 546 16.24 4.52 -34.64
C ASP A 546 17.56 3.98 -35.22
N VAL A 547 18.01 2.85 -34.68
CA VAL A 547 19.16 2.09 -35.13
C VAL A 547 18.67 0.75 -35.67
N ASP A 548 18.59 0.63 -36.99
CA ASP A 548 17.87 -0.47 -37.65
C ASP A 548 18.56 -1.83 -37.54
N PHE A 549 19.90 -1.90 -37.53
CA PHE A 549 20.60 -3.19 -37.50
C PHE A 549 22.05 -3.09 -37.04
N VAL A 550 22.40 -3.83 -35.98
CA VAL A 550 23.77 -3.94 -35.47
C VAL A 550 24.08 -5.39 -35.14
N GLU A 551 25.18 -5.89 -35.67
CA GLU A 551 25.68 -7.24 -35.40
C GLU A 551 27.14 -7.24 -34.95
N ILE A 552 27.44 -8.14 -34.03
CA ILE A 552 28.79 -8.53 -33.60
C ILE A 552 28.80 -10.04 -33.36
N TYR A 553 29.80 -10.71 -33.93
CA TYR A 553 30.12 -12.12 -33.72
C TYR A 553 31.57 -12.22 -33.22
N GLU A 554 31.81 -13.06 -32.21
CA GLU A 554 33.16 -13.40 -31.73
C GLU A 554 33.59 -14.70 -32.43
N ASP A 555 34.67 -14.62 -33.21
CA ASP A 555 35.23 -15.74 -33.97
C ASP A 555 35.92 -16.73 -33.02
N GLY A 556 35.61 -18.03 -33.16
CA GLY A 556 36.33 -19.10 -32.48
C GLY A 556 37.67 -19.44 -33.14
N ASP A 557 38.43 -20.35 -32.53
CA ASP A 557 39.73 -20.82 -33.04
C ASP A 557 39.66 -21.50 -34.45
N ASN A 558 38.46 -21.77 -34.97
CA ASN A 558 38.19 -22.29 -36.31
C ASN A 558 37.33 -21.30 -37.13
N GLU A 559 37.70 -21.04 -38.38
CA GLU A 559 37.07 -20.07 -39.32
C GLU A 559 35.56 -20.28 -39.61
N ASN A 560 34.90 -21.30 -39.04
CA ASN A 560 33.47 -21.60 -39.23
C ASN A 560 32.68 -21.84 -37.93
N GLU A 561 33.27 -21.60 -36.75
CA GLU A 561 32.57 -21.72 -35.46
C GLU A 561 32.56 -20.37 -34.74
N HIS A 562 31.43 -19.65 -34.80
CA HIS A 562 31.22 -18.47 -33.96
C HIS A 562 30.98 -18.91 -32.51
N GLN A 563 31.76 -18.38 -31.56
CA GLN A 563 31.57 -18.71 -30.13
C GLN A 563 30.34 -18.01 -29.57
N TYR A 564 30.16 -16.72 -29.85
CA TYR A 564 29.01 -15.97 -29.38
C TYR A 564 28.69 -14.85 -30.37
N GLY A 565 27.42 -14.48 -30.49
CA GLY A 565 27.01 -13.40 -31.40
C GLY A 565 25.61 -12.92 -31.14
N ILE A 566 25.36 -11.65 -31.46
CA ILE A 566 24.04 -11.03 -31.31
C ILE A 566 23.83 -9.99 -32.40
N SER A 567 22.62 -10.01 -32.95
CA SER A 567 22.08 -9.01 -33.87
C SER A 567 20.87 -8.36 -33.23
N LEU A 568 20.86 -7.03 -33.19
CA LEU A 568 19.80 -6.24 -32.57
C LEU A 568 19.51 -4.95 -33.32
N SER A 569 18.31 -4.42 -33.12
CA SER A 569 17.90 -3.07 -33.50
C SER A 569 17.41 -2.30 -32.28
N ILE A 570 17.55 -0.98 -32.29
CA ILE A 570 17.18 -0.09 -31.17
C ILE A 570 16.20 0.94 -31.71
N HIS A 571 14.97 0.94 -31.21
CA HIS A 571 13.94 1.87 -31.63
C HIS A 571 13.51 2.75 -30.47
N GLN A 572 13.20 4.00 -30.75
CA GLN A 572 12.61 4.92 -29.78
C GLN A 572 11.09 4.79 -29.75
N PHE A 573 10.46 5.23 -28.67
CA PHE A 573 9.01 5.45 -28.64
C PHE A 573 8.64 6.63 -27.74
N GLU A 574 7.48 7.23 -28.01
CA GLU A 574 6.94 8.37 -27.24
C GLU A 574 5.59 8.05 -26.57
N THR A 575 4.88 7.02 -27.02
CA THR A 575 3.59 6.62 -26.46
C THR A 575 3.73 5.97 -25.08
N PRO A 576 2.69 6.04 -24.22
CA PRO A 576 2.65 5.26 -22.98
C PRO A 576 2.98 3.79 -23.26
N PHE A 577 3.85 3.21 -22.43
CA PHE A 577 4.43 1.91 -22.71
C PHE A 577 3.37 0.79 -22.82
N ASP A 578 2.32 0.85 -22.00
CA ASP A 578 1.22 -0.12 -22.04
C ASP A 578 0.45 -0.11 -23.37
N GLU A 579 0.21 1.09 -23.93
CA GLU A 579 -0.42 1.24 -25.25
C GLU A 579 0.51 0.73 -26.36
N PHE A 580 1.82 0.96 -26.22
CA PHE A 580 2.82 0.46 -27.15
C PHE A 580 2.89 -1.07 -27.14
N ILE A 581 2.91 -1.70 -25.96
CA ILE A 581 2.84 -3.16 -25.81
C ILE A 581 1.54 -3.72 -26.38
N GLN A 582 0.41 -3.05 -26.14
CA GLN A 582 -0.86 -3.44 -26.74
C GLN A 582 -0.83 -3.38 -28.27
N CYS A 583 -0.26 -2.31 -28.85
CA CYS A 583 -0.06 -2.20 -30.30
C CYS A 583 0.87 -3.30 -30.86
N LEU A 584 1.92 -3.66 -30.13
CA LEU A 584 2.80 -4.79 -30.48
C LEU A 584 2.08 -6.14 -30.43
N HIS A 585 1.11 -6.30 -29.53
CA HIS A 585 0.28 -7.50 -29.49
C HIS A 585 -0.75 -7.55 -30.63
N GLU A 586 -1.37 -6.41 -30.97
CA GLU A 586 -2.37 -6.31 -32.03
C GLU A 586 -1.80 -6.58 -33.43
N THR A 587 -0.52 -6.32 -33.64
CA THR A 587 0.20 -6.63 -34.90
C THR A 587 0.49 -8.13 -35.11
N LYS A 588 0.13 -9.02 -34.16
CA LYS A 588 0.20 -10.49 -34.23
C LYS A 588 1.59 -11.12 -34.45
N THR A 589 2.68 -10.35 -34.38
CA THR A 589 4.04 -10.86 -34.59
C THR A 589 4.67 -11.41 -33.31
N PHE A 590 4.27 -10.94 -32.12
CA PHE A 590 4.95 -11.27 -30.84
C PHE A 590 3.99 -11.86 -29.79
N ASN A 591 4.47 -12.83 -28.99
CA ASN A 591 3.74 -13.28 -27.79
C ASN A 591 4.15 -12.40 -26.59
N SER A 592 3.29 -12.28 -25.57
CA SER A 592 3.62 -11.59 -24.30
C SER A 592 4.78 -12.21 -23.53
N GLU A 593 5.12 -13.46 -23.81
CA GLU A 593 6.25 -14.18 -23.20
C GLU A 593 7.62 -13.77 -23.78
N ASP A 594 7.65 -13.03 -24.90
CA ASP A 594 8.89 -12.66 -25.61
C ASP A 594 9.36 -11.23 -25.30
N VAL A 595 8.61 -10.50 -24.45
CA VAL A 595 8.90 -9.13 -24.04
C VAL A 595 9.43 -9.11 -22.61
N TYR A 596 10.64 -8.60 -22.42
CA TYR A 596 11.31 -8.51 -21.12
C TYR A 596 11.55 -7.06 -20.76
N MET A 597 11.01 -6.65 -19.60
CA MET A 597 11.20 -5.31 -19.07
C MET A 597 12.58 -5.17 -18.45
N LEU A 598 13.33 -4.16 -18.90
CA LEU A 598 14.60 -3.75 -18.26
C LEU A 598 14.36 -2.65 -17.23
N ASP A 599 13.51 -1.69 -17.58
CA ASP A 599 13.11 -0.55 -16.74
C ASP A 599 11.69 -0.10 -17.15
N ILE A 600 11.11 0.89 -16.45
CA ILE A 600 9.71 1.34 -16.59
C ILE A 600 9.29 1.50 -18.07
N ASN A 601 10.15 2.14 -18.87
CA ASN A 601 9.91 2.45 -20.27
C ASN A 601 11.02 1.89 -21.16
N THR A 602 11.58 0.74 -20.83
CA THR A 602 12.61 0.13 -21.68
C THR A 602 12.49 -1.38 -21.65
N ALA A 603 12.38 -1.95 -22.84
CA ALA A 603 12.15 -3.38 -23.00
C ALA A 603 13.06 -3.98 -24.06
N ILE A 604 13.35 -5.26 -23.87
CA ILE A 604 13.90 -6.11 -24.91
C ILE A 604 12.77 -6.99 -25.43
N VAL A 605 12.62 -7.00 -26.75
CA VAL A 605 11.71 -7.90 -27.46
C VAL A 605 12.56 -8.93 -28.18
N PHE A 606 12.35 -10.21 -27.89
CA PHE A 606 12.96 -11.29 -28.65
C PHE A 606 12.06 -11.62 -29.83
N ASP A 607 12.58 -11.55 -31.05
CA ASP A 607 11.86 -12.11 -32.19
C ASP A 607 11.79 -13.65 -32.03
N LYS A 608 10.64 -14.26 -32.32
CA LYS A 608 10.51 -15.73 -32.34
C LYS A 608 11.50 -16.36 -33.33
N ALA A 609 11.83 -15.65 -34.41
CA ALA A 609 12.84 -16.08 -35.36
C ALA A 609 14.29 -15.97 -34.83
N ALA A 610 14.50 -15.30 -33.68
CA ALA A 610 15.83 -15.05 -33.12
C ALA A 610 16.42 -16.24 -32.37
N VAL A 611 15.59 -17.20 -31.94
CA VAL A 611 16.04 -18.34 -31.12
C VAL A 611 16.89 -19.29 -31.98
N PRO A 612 18.12 -19.65 -31.55
CA PRO A 612 18.92 -20.66 -32.23
C PRO A 612 18.18 -21.98 -32.42
N ARG A 613 18.29 -22.58 -33.61
CA ARG A 613 17.63 -23.85 -33.96
C ARG A 613 17.95 -24.99 -32.98
N ASP A 614 19.13 -24.98 -32.35
CA ASP A 614 19.52 -26.01 -31.40
C ASP A 614 18.88 -25.83 -30.02
N ILE A 615 18.60 -24.58 -29.62
CA ILE A 615 17.85 -24.27 -28.41
C ILE A 615 16.36 -24.52 -28.60
N GLU A 616 15.82 -24.23 -29.79
CA GLU A 616 14.44 -24.54 -30.14
C GLU A 616 14.15 -26.05 -30.04
N LYS A 617 15.07 -26.89 -30.53
CA LYS A 617 14.99 -28.36 -30.39
C LYS A 617 15.04 -28.82 -28.93
N GLU A 618 15.78 -28.15 -28.05
CA GLU A 618 15.82 -28.46 -26.62
C GLU A 618 14.57 -27.98 -25.88
N LEU A 619 14.03 -26.82 -26.24
CA LEU A 619 12.77 -26.29 -25.70
C LEU A 619 11.57 -27.20 -26.04
N ALA A 620 11.62 -27.88 -27.18
CA ALA A 620 10.59 -28.84 -27.59
C ALA A 620 10.63 -30.17 -26.80
N LYS A 621 11.70 -30.46 -26.05
CA LYS A 621 11.81 -31.68 -25.24
C LYS A 621 11.05 -31.51 -23.92
N PRO A 622 10.43 -32.58 -23.40
CA PRO A 622 9.75 -32.54 -22.10
C PRO A 622 10.73 -32.37 -20.92
N ILE A 623 12.02 -32.62 -21.13
CA ILE A 623 13.08 -32.50 -20.11
C ILE A 623 14.21 -31.70 -20.75
N TRP A 624 14.56 -30.57 -20.14
CA TRP A 624 15.71 -29.77 -20.50
C TRP A 624 17.00 -30.54 -20.22
N THR A 625 17.83 -30.78 -21.25
CA THR A 625 19.01 -31.65 -21.12
C THR A 625 20.33 -30.90 -20.95
N LEU A 626 20.32 -29.57 -20.99
CA LEU A 626 21.52 -28.74 -20.91
C LEU A 626 21.87 -28.33 -19.49
N ASN A 627 23.17 -28.11 -19.25
CA ASN A 627 23.71 -27.71 -17.94
C ASN A 627 23.27 -26.31 -17.49
N ILE A 628 23.01 -25.41 -18.44
CA ILE A 628 22.59 -24.03 -18.20
C ILE A 628 21.10 -23.91 -18.50
N SER A 629 20.34 -23.28 -17.61
CA SER A 629 18.91 -23.01 -17.84
C SER A 629 18.71 -21.93 -18.90
N TYR A 630 17.62 -22.04 -19.67
CA TYR A 630 17.21 -21.02 -20.63
C TYR A 630 17.09 -19.62 -19.99
N GLU A 631 16.50 -19.55 -18.79
CA GLU A 631 16.38 -18.29 -18.03
C GLU A 631 17.75 -17.64 -17.75
N LYS A 632 18.80 -18.43 -17.49
CA LYS A 632 20.14 -17.89 -17.23
C LYS A 632 20.77 -17.29 -18.50
N ILE A 633 20.43 -17.80 -19.67
CA ILE A 633 20.88 -17.26 -20.96
C ILE A 633 20.18 -15.93 -21.24
N ILE A 634 18.85 -15.89 -21.11
CA ILE A 634 18.07 -14.66 -21.30
C ILE A 634 18.50 -13.59 -20.29
N ASN A 635 18.64 -13.94 -19.00
CA ASN A 635 19.10 -13.01 -17.98
C ASN A 635 20.49 -12.43 -18.26
N ALA A 636 21.36 -13.15 -18.96
CA ALA A 636 22.65 -12.62 -19.37
C ALA A 636 22.54 -11.57 -20.48
N ILE A 637 21.67 -11.77 -21.48
CA ILE A 637 21.38 -10.76 -22.51
C ILE A 637 20.78 -9.52 -21.84
N LEU A 638 19.79 -9.70 -20.95
CA LEU A 638 19.17 -8.60 -20.20
C LEU A 638 20.22 -7.83 -19.38
N SER A 639 21.10 -8.53 -18.65
CA SER A 639 22.17 -7.90 -17.86
C SER A 639 23.20 -7.16 -18.72
N GLY A 640 23.45 -7.66 -19.94
CA GLY A 640 24.28 -6.99 -20.94
C GLY A 640 23.66 -5.65 -21.33
N ALA A 641 22.40 -5.70 -21.79
CA ALA A 641 21.67 -4.52 -22.24
C ALA A 641 21.45 -3.47 -21.14
N THR A 642 21.05 -3.88 -19.94
CA THR A 642 20.94 -2.97 -18.80
C THR A 642 22.26 -2.25 -18.54
N GLY A 643 23.38 -2.99 -18.58
CA GLY A 643 24.70 -2.40 -18.38
C GLY A 643 25.09 -1.34 -19.41
N SER A 644 24.81 -1.56 -20.70
CA SER A 644 25.09 -0.58 -21.75
C SER A 644 24.18 0.65 -21.69
N LEU A 645 22.90 0.47 -21.36
CA LEU A 645 21.94 1.57 -21.33
C LEU A 645 22.15 2.50 -20.14
N GLN A 646 22.66 2.00 -19.00
CA GLN A 646 22.94 2.84 -17.83
C GLN A 646 24.03 3.89 -18.08
N MET A 647 24.97 3.63 -19.00
CA MET A 647 26.07 4.54 -19.35
C MET A 647 26.01 4.99 -20.81
N GLY A 648 24.88 4.78 -21.48
CA GLY A 648 24.76 4.97 -22.94
C GLY A 648 24.49 6.42 -23.38
N GLY A 649 24.14 7.31 -22.44
CA GLY A 649 23.90 8.72 -22.74
C GLY A 649 25.17 9.44 -23.21
N ARG A 650 25.02 10.39 -24.12
CA ARG A 650 26.13 11.19 -24.66
C ARG A 650 26.12 12.64 -24.22
N LEU A 651 24.95 13.20 -23.87
CA LEU A 651 24.84 14.61 -23.51
C LEU A 651 25.37 14.89 -22.10
N ALA A 652 24.83 14.17 -21.12
CA ALA A 652 25.17 14.25 -19.71
C ALA A 652 25.56 12.89 -19.12
N ARG A 653 25.74 11.88 -19.98
CA ARG A 653 26.05 10.49 -19.61
C ARG A 653 25.00 9.87 -18.69
N LEU A 654 23.76 10.30 -18.85
CA LEU A 654 22.65 9.77 -18.08
C LEU A 654 22.14 8.44 -18.66
N PRO A 655 21.48 7.61 -17.84
CA PRO A 655 20.89 6.36 -18.34
C PRO A 655 19.87 6.60 -19.45
N LEU A 656 19.95 5.80 -20.50
CA LEU A 656 19.02 5.83 -21.64
C LEU A 656 17.69 5.15 -21.30
N GLN A 657 16.58 5.79 -21.66
CA GLN A 657 15.20 5.29 -21.49
C GLN A 657 14.32 5.60 -22.71
N ASN A 658 13.08 5.09 -22.70
CA ASN A 658 12.12 5.13 -23.82
C ASN A 658 12.63 4.43 -25.09
N LEU A 659 13.28 3.27 -24.90
CA LEU A 659 13.87 2.46 -25.97
C LEU A 659 13.29 1.05 -25.99
N VAL A 660 13.18 0.48 -27.19
CA VAL A 660 12.85 -0.92 -27.40
C VAL A 660 13.98 -1.54 -28.19
N ILE A 661 14.59 -2.56 -27.62
CA ILE A 661 15.66 -3.31 -28.27
C ILE A 661 15.06 -4.58 -28.83
N TYR A 662 15.05 -4.73 -30.16
CA TYR A 662 14.67 -5.99 -30.77
C TYR A 662 15.91 -6.85 -30.94
N VAL A 663 15.89 -8.04 -30.34
CA VAL A 663 16.91 -9.06 -30.58
C VAL A 663 16.44 -9.87 -31.79
N ASN A 664 17.11 -9.65 -32.91
CA ASN A 664 16.76 -10.24 -34.20
C ASN A 664 17.33 -11.65 -34.34
N GLN A 665 18.58 -11.85 -33.90
CA GLN A 665 19.27 -13.15 -33.88
C GLN A 665 20.31 -13.17 -32.76
N TRP A 666 20.56 -14.33 -32.16
CA TRP A 666 21.68 -14.53 -31.26
C TRP A 666 22.27 -15.93 -31.45
N CYS A 667 23.53 -16.14 -31.08
CA CYS A 667 24.18 -17.44 -31.11
C CYS A 667 25.06 -17.66 -29.87
N VAL A 668 25.19 -18.92 -29.49
CA VAL A 668 25.99 -19.41 -28.35
C VAL A 668 26.78 -20.63 -28.80
N PRO A 669 27.90 -20.97 -28.13
CA PRO A 669 28.75 -22.08 -28.53
C PRO A 669 28.07 -23.41 -28.20
N ASP A 670 28.68 -24.53 -28.63
CA ASP A 670 28.09 -25.87 -28.47
C ASP A 670 27.63 -26.12 -27.01
N LEU A 671 26.34 -26.39 -26.86
CA LEU A 671 25.59 -26.26 -25.61
C LEU A 671 26.01 -27.29 -24.53
N LYS A 672 26.81 -28.29 -24.92
CA LYS A 672 27.29 -29.35 -24.02
C LYS A 672 28.50 -28.93 -23.16
N ASP A 673 29.32 -28.00 -23.64
CA ASP A 673 30.55 -27.57 -22.96
C ASP A 673 30.42 -26.20 -22.28
N MET A 674 29.25 -25.55 -22.41
CA MET A 674 29.00 -24.23 -21.85
C MET A 674 28.90 -24.27 -20.32
N GLN A 675 29.89 -23.68 -19.63
CA GLN A 675 29.88 -23.49 -18.17
C GLN A 675 29.53 -22.05 -17.75
N ASN A 676 29.73 -21.07 -18.63
CA ASN A 676 29.60 -19.65 -18.31
C ASN A 676 28.83 -18.87 -19.41
N VAL A 677 28.08 -17.85 -19.00
CA VAL A 677 27.27 -16.97 -19.86
C VAL A 677 27.89 -15.57 -19.98
N SER A 678 29.07 -15.33 -19.40
CA SER A 678 29.73 -14.03 -19.38
C SER A 678 30.08 -13.48 -20.77
N GLY A 679 30.38 -14.34 -21.75
CA GLY A 679 30.65 -13.92 -23.13
C GLY A 679 29.45 -13.22 -23.77
N LEU A 680 28.24 -13.73 -23.51
CA LEU A 680 27.00 -13.15 -24.02
C LEU A 680 26.72 -11.77 -23.42
N ILE A 681 27.03 -11.56 -22.13
CA ILE A 681 26.91 -10.24 -21.48
C ILE A 681 27.81 -9.22 -22.17
N LYS A 682 29.07 -9.60 -22.42
CA LYS A 682 30.08 -8.73 -23.05
C LYS A 682 29.66 -8.34 -24.48
N ILE A 683 29.30 -9.31 -25.30
CA ILE A 683 28.91 -9.07 -26.69
C ILE A 683 27.64 -8.25 -26.79
N THR A 684 26.63 -8.53 -25.94
CA THR A 684 25.41 -7.71 -25.91
C THR A 684 25.72 -6.24 -25.64
N ARG A 685 26.63 -5.96 -24.69
CA ARG A 685 27.09 -4.59 -24.40
C ARG A 685 27.81 -3.96 -25.59
N GLU A 686 28.73 -4.69 -26.21
CA GLU A 686 29.50 -4.19 -27.35
C GLU A 686 28.59 -3.87 -28.54
N THR A 687 27.59 -4.73 -28.83
CA THR A 687 26.67 -4.52 -29.95
C THR A 687 25.79 -3.30 -29.72
N ILE A 688 25.25 -3.12 -28.51
CA ILE A 688 24.45 -1.92 -28.18
C ILE A 688 25.33 -0.67 -28.25
N ASN A 689 26.53 -0.70 -27.67
CA ASN A 689 27.45 0.44 -27.72
C ASN A 689 27.87 0.79 -29.16
N LYS A 690 28.07 -0.20 -30.04
CA LYS A 690 28.33 0.02 -31.47
C LYS A 690 27.14 0.69 -32.16
N GLY A 691 25.91 0.29 -31.82
CA GLY A 691 24.69 0.92 -32.30
C GLY A 691 24.55 2.36 -31.86
N LEU A 692 24.66 2.61 -30.55
CA LEU A 692 24.63 3.97 -29.99
C LEU A 692 25.78 4.82 -30.54
N ASN A 693 26.93 4.22 -30.84
CA ASN A 693 28.07 4.94 -31.38
C ASN A 693 27.92 5.42 -32.82
N SER A 694 26.98 4.83 -33.57
CA SER A 694 26.65 5.23 -34.93
C SER A 694 25.85 6.54 -35.02
N LEU A 695 25.27 6.99 -33.90
CA LEU A 695 24.48 8.20 -33.80
C LEU A 695 25.37 9.43 -33.53
N ASP A 696 24.93 10.60 -34.00
CA ASP A 696 25.57 11.88 -33.71
C ASP A 696 25.11 12.42 -32.34
N ASP A 697 25.86 13.34 -31.72
CA ASP A 697 25.51 13.90 -30.41
C ASP A 697 24.18 14.69 -30.43
N ASN A 698 23.80 15.24 -31.60
CA ASN A 698 22.50 15.90 -31.81
C ASN A 698 21.32 14.93 -31.85
N ASP A 699 21.58 13.62 -32.01
CA ASP A 699 20.54 12.60 -32.03
C ASP A 699 20.14 12.17 -30.62
N PHE A 700 20.78 12.70 -29.58
CA PHE A 700 20.44 12.48 -28.18
C PHE A 700 19.62 13.66 -27.64
N THR A 701 18.69 13.38 -26.73
CA THR A 701 17.93 14.40 -26.00
C THR A 701 17.70 13.99 -24.55
N LEU A 702 17.42 14.97 -23.69
CA LEU A 702 17.08 14.74 -22.29
C LEU A 702 15.60 14.43 -22.13
N LEU A 703 15.34 13.50 -21.22
CA LEU A 703 14.03 13.15 -20.70
C LEU A 703 13.87 13.77 -19.31
N GLU A 704 12.78 14.53 -19.14
CA GLU A 704 12.36 15.05 -17.85
C GLU A 704 11.14 14.29 -17.31
N PRO A 705 11.07 14.03 -15.99
CA PRO A 705 9.92 13.37 -15.38
C PRO A 705 8.71 14.32 -15.32
N ILE A 706 7.58 13.86 -15.87
CA ILE A 706 6.31 14.57 -15.87
C ILE A 706 5.35 13.94 -14.87
N MET A 707 4.63 14.81 -14.18
CA MET A 707 3.67 14.45 -13.15
C MET A 707 2.26 14.78 -13.63
N ASN A 708 1.35 13.83 -13.49
CA ASN A 708 -0.08 14.09 -13.50
C ASN A 708 -0.45 14.75 -12.17
N VAL A 709 -0.74 16.04 -12.21
CA VAL A 709 -1.06 16.87 -11.07
C VAL A 709 -2.56 17.14 -11.07
N LYS A 710 -3.24 16.68 -10.01
CA LYS A 710 -4.64 17.03 -9.73
C LYS A 710 -4.68 18.02 -8.59
N THR A 711 -5.04 19.26 -8.89
CA THR A 711 -5.11 20.33 -7.91
C THR A 711 -6.55 20.62 -7.53
N TYR A 712 -6.89 20.43 -6.26
CA TYR A 712 -8.21 20.60 -5.69
C TYR A 712 -8.32 21.98 -5.08
N VAL A 713 -9.17 22.83 -5.69
CA VAL A 713 -9.31 24.23 -5.31
C VAL A 713 -10.77 24.67 -5.35
N LEU A 714 -11.07 25.74 -4.63
CA LEU A 714 -12.37 26.38 -4.72
C LEU A 714 -12.47 27.15 -6.04
N GLU A 715 -13.67 27.27 -6.59
CA GLU A 715 -13.93 28.05 -7.80
C GLU A 715 -13.36 29.47 -7.74
N SER A 716 -13.36 30.10 -6.56
CA SER A 716 -12.77 31.44 -6.35
C SER A 716 -11.27 31.52 -6.61
N ASP A 717 -10.55 30.41 -6.44
CA ASP A 717 -9.09 30.35 -6.43
C ASP A 717 -8.53 29.66 -7.69
N VAL A 718 -9.38 29.12 -8.57
CA VAL A 718 -8.97 28.43 -9.81
C VAL A 718 -8.15 29.35 -10.70
N GLY A 719 -8.56 30.61 -10.88
CA GLY A 719 -7.86 31.53 -11.78
C GLY A 719 -6.41 31.78 -11.36
N THR A 720 -6.17 32.01 -10.07
CA THR A 720 -4.83 32.27 -9.53
C THR A 720 -3.96 31.02 -9.54
N VAL A 721 -4.54 29.86 -9.22
CA VAL A 721 -3.83 28.58 -9.20
C VAL A 721 -3.50 28.09 -10.61
N SER A 722 -4.44 28.15 -11.55
CA SER A 722 -4.19 27.83 -12.96
C SER A 722 -3.10 28.73 -13.57
N GLN A 723 -3.09 30.02 -13.22
CA GLN A 723 -2.04 30.92 -13.68
C GLN A 723 -0.66 30.54 -13.12
N ASP A 724 -0.56 30.19 -11.83
CA ASP A 724 0.71 29.77 -11.22
C ASP A 724 1.21 28.45 -11.84
N LEU A 725 0.30 27.47 -12.03
CA LEU A 725 0.59 26.20 -12.69
C LEU A 725 1.14 26.41 -14.10
N MET A 726 0.49 27.23 -14.92
CA MET A 726 0.95 27.46 -16.30
C MET A 726 2.24 28.28 -16.38
N SER A 727 2.37 29.33 -15.57
CA SER A 727 3.45 30.32 -15.73
C SER A 727 4.71 30.00 -14.95
N ALA A 728 4.58 29.67 -13.67
CA ALA A 728 5.72 29.39 -12.80
C ALA A 728 6.12 27.92 -12.84
N ARG A 729 5.16 27.03 -13.11
CA ARG A 729 5.37 25.58 -13.03
C ARG A 729 5.44 24.89 -14.39
N ASN A 730 5.30 25.64 -15.50
CA ASN A 730 5.25 25.11 -16.87
C ASN A 730 4.26 23.94 -17.03
N ALA A 731 3.16 23.95 -16.29
CA ALA A 731 2.17 22.90 -16.33
C ALA A 731 1.21 23.09 -17.52
N ASN A 732 0.91 22.01 -18.21
CA ASN A 732 -0.13 21.96 -19.23
C ASN A 732 -1.45 21.55 -18.59
N ILE A 733 -2.46 22.43 -18.60
CA ILE A 733 -3.78 22.11 -18.03
C ILE A 733 -4.55 21.24 -19.04
N LEU A 734 -4.92 20.04 -18.61
CA LEU A 734 -5.70 19.08 -19.40
C LEU A 734 -7.19 19.38 -19.31
N SER A 735 -7.70 19.52 -18.08
CA SER A 735 -9.10 19.77 -17.82
C SER A 735 -9.28 20.50 -16.49
N ILE A 736 -10.39 21.23 -16.40
CA ILE A 736 -10.91 21.82 -15.16
C ILE A 736 -12.31 21.27 -15.02
N GLU A 737 -12.48 20.34 -14.10
CA GLU A 737 -13.74 19.60 -13.92
C GLU A 737 -14.34 19.96 -12.56
N ASP A 738 -15.67 20.06 -12.52
CA ASP A 738 -16.39 19.99 -11.25
C ASP A 738 -16.18 18.61 -10.66
N GLU A 739 -15.88 18.55 -9.36
CA GLU A 739 -15.69 17.29 -8.64
C GLU A 739 -16.89 16.33 -8.79
N SER A 740 -18.07 16.84 -9.16
CA SER A 740 -19.29 16.08 -9.40
C SER A 740 -19.46 15.47 -10.79
N ASP A 741 -18.65 15.82 -11.79
CA ASP A 741 -18.92 15.47 -13.22
C ASP A 741 -18.30 14.13 -13.68
N ALA A 742 -17.93 13.26 -12.74
CA ALA A 742 -17.26 11.98 -13.00
C ALA A 742 -18.19 10.84 -13.50
N GLY A 743 -18.70 10.91 -14.74
CA GLY A 743 -19.24 9.75 -15.47
C GLY A 743 -20.59 9.15 -14.98
N VAL A 744 -21.09 8.14 -15.71
CA VAL A 744 -22.41 7.50 -15.48
C VAL A 744 -22.54 6.91 -14.07
N SER A 745 -21.44 6.37 -13.52
CA SER A 745 -21.41 5.81 -12.17
C SER A 745 -21.56 6.87 -11.07
N ALA A 746 -21.04 8.09 -11.24
CA ALA A 746 -21.18 9.13 -10.21
C ALA A 746 -22.62 9.61 -10.07
N ARG A 747 -23.43 9.59 -11.15
CA ARG A 747 -24.85 9.93 -11.08
C ARG A 747 -25.65 8.94 -10.23
N GLU A 748 -25.38 7.65 -10.37
CA GLU A 748 -26.01 6.63 -9.52
C GLU A 748 -25.64 6.79 -8.04
N TRP A 749 -24.38 7.14 -7.76
CA TRP A 749 -23.93 7.41 -6.39
C TRP A 749 -24.48 8.73 -5.83
N ALA A 750 -24.70 9.74 -6.66
CA ALA A 750 -25.39 10.97 -6.28
C ALA A 750 -26.85 10.70 -5.88
N ASP A 751 -27.58 9.90 -6.67
CA ASP A 751 -28.95 9.49 -6.33
C ASP A 751 -28.99 8.67 -5.03
N ASN A 752 -28.03 7.74 -4.85
CA ASN A 752 -27.91 6.98 -3.60
C ASN A 752 -27.57 7.90 -2.41
N MET A 753 -26.75 8.93 -2.60
CA MET A 753 -26.39 9.92 -1.57
C MET A 753 -27.61 10.74 -1.13
N GLU A 754 -28.52 11.07 -2.04
CA GLU A 754 -29.79 11.75 -1.69
C GLU A 754 -30.76 10.85 -0.93
N ARG A 755 -30.83 9.56 -1.31
CA ARG A 755 -31.69 8.57 -0.65
C ARG A 755 -31.17 8.08 0.70
N THR A 756 -29.87 8.23 0.96
CA THR A 756 -29.26 7.77 2.21
C THR A 756 -29.80 8.58 3.38
N PHE A 757 -30.47 7.91 4.31
CA PHE A 757 -30.90 8.53 5.56
C PHE A 757 -29.69 8.96 6.38
N VAL A 758 -29.73 10.20 6.89
CA VAL A 758 -28.77 10.71 7.87
C VAL A 758 -29.55 11.39 8.99
N PRO A 759 -29.12 11.22 10.26
CA PRO A 759 -29.76 11.91 11.38
C PRO A 759 -29.58 13.43 11.26
N TYR A 760 -30.40 14.19 11.98
CA TYR A 760 -30.33 15.64 11.94
C TYR A 760 -28.94 16.15 12.33
N ASP A 761 -28.36 16.98 11.47
CA ASP A 761 -27.04 17.56 11.66
C ASP A 761 -27.07 19.04 11.26
N PRO A 762 -26.74 19.99 12.18
CA PRO A 762 -26.71 21.41 11.88
C PRO A 762 -25.78 21.77 10.71
N THR A 763 -24.73 20.98 10.48
CA THR A 763 -23.75 21.20 9.41
C THR A 763 -24.30 20.87 8.02
N MET A 764 -25.42 20.15 7.92
CA MET A 764 -26.08 19.84 6.64
C MET A 764 -26.58 21.09 5.91
N GLN A 765 -26.90 22.17 6.63
CA GLN A 765 -27.25 23.45 6.01
C GLN A 765 -26.05 24.10 5.30
N TYR A 766 -24.83 23.80 5.76
CA TYR A 766 -23.61 24.19 5.05
C TYR A 766 -23.44 23.37 3.78
N LEU A 767 -23.88 22.11 3.73
CA LEU A 767 -23.91 21.32 2.50
C LEU A 767 -24.87 21.96 1.47
N GLN A 768 -26.09 22.34 1.90
CA GLN A 768 -27.06 23.00 1.02
C GLN A 768 -26.63 24.41 0.57
N LYS A 769 -25.86 25.16 1.40
CA LYS A 769 -25.23 26.43 0.99
C LYS A 769 -23.97 26.22 0.14
N ASN A 770 -23.21 25.15 0.37
CA ASN A 770 -22.01 24.78 -0.39
C ASN A 770 -22.31 24.02 -1.67
N ASN A 771 -23.57 23.69 -1.97
CA ASN A 771 -24.00 23.41 -3.35
C ASN A 771 -23.71 24.60 -4.29
N GLY A 772 -23.31 25.77 -3.77
CA GLY A 772 -22.78 26.90 -4.54
C GLY A 772 -21.28 27.18 -4.36
N VAL A 773 -20.51 26.29 -3.72
CA VAL A 773 -19.04 26.39 -3.68
C VAL A 773 -18.47 25.13 -4.29
N ASN A 774 -18.52 25.07 -5.63
CA ASN A 774 -17.94 23.97 -6.38
C ASN A 774 -16.43 23.93 -6.11
N LYS A 775 -15.97 22.78 -5.62
CA LYS A 775 -14.57 22.42 -5.69
C LYS A 775 -14.30 21.98 -7.13
N LEU A 776 -13.37 22.68 -7.76
CA LEU A 776 -12.89 22.37 -9.09
C LEU A 776 -11.59 21.58 -8.96
N VAL A 777 -11.46 20.57 -9.80
CA VAL A 777 -10.25 19.78 -9.95
C VAL A 777 -9.56 20.26 -11.21
N ILE A 778 -8.39 20.87 -11.06
CA ILE A 778 -7.51 21.22 -12.17
C ILE A 778 -6.62 20.00 -12.42
N SER A 779 -6.90 19.27 -13.49
CA SER A 779 -6.03 18.20 -13.98
C SER A 779 -4.99 18.82 -14.91
N SER A 780 -3.72 18.62 -14.60
CA SER A 780 -2.60 19.20 -15.34
C SER A 780 -1.40 18.25 -15.40
N GLU A 781 -0.52 18.48 -16.36
CA GLU A 781 0.75 17.78 -16.51
C GLU A 781 1.87 18.77 -16.24
N ALA A 782 2.71 18.52 -15.25
CA ALA A 782 3.78 19.44 -14.85
C ALA A 782 5.13 18.73 -14.74
N PRO A 783 6.24 19.36 -15.15
CA PRO A 783 7.58 18.84 -14.87
C PRO A 783 7.85 18.78 -13.36
N LEU A 784 8.39 17.66 -12.88
CA LEU A 784 8.62 17.44 -11.45
C LEU A 784 9.53 18.50 -10.83
N ARG A 785 10.58 18.94 -11.55
CA ARG A 785 11.55 19.96 -11.08
C ARG A 785 10.83 21.23 -10.64
N GLU A 786 9.82 21.63 -11.39
CA GLU A 786 9.07 22.84 -11.10
C GLU A 786 8.07 22.65 -9.97
N MET A 787 7.68 21.42 -9.63
CA MET A 787 6.68 21.15 -8.58
C MET A 787 7.29 21.02 -7.17
N ILE A 788 8.62 21.14 -7.02
CA ILE A 788 9.31 21.10 -5.73
C ILE A 788 8.81 22.24 -4.82
N GLY A 789 8.44 21.89 -3.58
CA GLY A 789 7.91 22.84 -2.61
C GLY A 789 6.55 23.47 -2.95
N TYR A 790 5.81 22.94 -3.93
CA TYR A 790 4.57 23.57 -4.41
C TYR A 790 3.47 23.66 -3.34
N LEU A 791 3.39 22.71 -2.40
CA LEU A 791 2.36 22.69 -1.35
C LEU A 791 2.28 24.00 -0.56
N ASN A 792 3.42 24.55 -0.16
CA ASN A 792 3.48 25.79 0.61
C ASN A 792 2.96 26.98 -0.21
N LYS A 793 3.30 27.02 -1.50
CA LYS A 793 2.83 28.04 -2.43
C LYS A 793 1.33 27.91 -2.68
N LEU A 794 0.84 26.70 -2.96
CA LEU A 794 -0.58 26.42 -3.17
C LEU A 794 -1.41 26.80 -1.94
N ARG A 795 -0.95 26.44 -0.74
CA ARG A 795 -1.61 26.85 0.51
C ARG A 795 -1.63 28.37 0.67
N SER A 796 -0.56 29.07 0.31
CA SER A 796 -0.57 30.54 0.31
C SER A 796 -1.60 31.12 -0.68
N LEU A 797 -1.74 30.55 -1.86
CA LEU A 797 -2.67 31.02 -2.90
C LEU A 797 -4.14 30.78 -2.52
N THR A 798 -4.40 29.72 -1.77
CA THR A 798 -5.75 29.21 -1.47
C THR A 798 -6.16 29.41 -0.01
N LYS A 799 -5.43 30.26 0.73
CA LYS A 799 -5.63 30.51 2.17
C LYS A 799 -5.65 29.20 3.00
N GLY A 800 -4.80 28.25 2.62
CA GLY A 800 -4.60 26.95 3.27
C GLY A 800 -5.56 25.85 2.84
N ARG A 801 -6.45 26.09 1.86
CA ARG A 801 -7.52 25.14 1.48
C ARG A 801 -7.19 24.26 0.28
N GLY A 802 -6.22 24.68 -0.54
CA GLY A 802 -5.79 23.97 -1.73
C GLY A 802 -4.93 22.77 -1.37
N ILE A 803 -5.22 21.66 -2.03
CA ILE A 803 -4.47 20.41 -1.94
C ILE A 803 -4.15 19.99 -3.38
N TYR A 804 -3.02 19.35 -3.61
CA TYR A 804 -2.75 18.71 -4.88
C TYR A 804 -2.29 17.27 -4.64
N ASP A 805 -2.68 16.37 -5.53
CA ASP A 805 -2.07 15.06 -5.70
C ASP A 805 -1.18 15.11 -6.94
N MET A 806 -0.07 14.38 -6.89
CA MET A 806 0.80 14.23 -8.04
C MET A 806 1.15 12.75 -8.20
N GLN A 807 1.05 12.27 -9.44
CA GLN A 807 1.38 10.90 -9.81
C GLN A 807 2.39 10.94 -10.94
N PHE A 808 3.42 10.12 -10.85
CA PHE A 808 4.39 10.00 -11.93
C PHE A 808 3.66 9.49 -13.18
N LYS A 809 3.65 10.30 -14.24
CA LYS A 809 3.05 9.93 -15.53
C LYS A 809 4.06 9.14 -16.36
N GLY A 810 5.29 9.62 -16.39
CA GLY A 810 6.34 9.08 -17.25
C GLY A 810 7.40 10.12 -17.54
N MET A 811 8.29 9.77 -18.46
CA MET A 811 9.37 10.63 -18.92
C MET A 811 9.01 11.27 -20.27
N GLN A 812 9.15 12.58 -20.39
CA GLN A 812 8.90 13.33 -21.63
C GLN A 812 10.18 13.97 -22.16
N ARG A 813 10.30 14.05 -23.49
CA ARG A 813 11.40 14.72 -24.16
C ARG A 813 11.38 16.22 -23.90
N THR A 814 12.54 16.73 -23.54
CA THR A 814 12.75 18.17 -23.39
C THR A 814 13.08 18.81 -24.74
N THR A 815 12.70 20.08 -24.89
CA THR A 815 12.99 20.88 -26.08
C THR A 815 14.37 21.53 -25.96
N GLY A 816 14.98 21.93 -27.08
CA GLY A 816 16.39 22.38 -27.11
C GLY A 816 16.75 23.52 -26.15
N ASP A 817 15.85 24.49 -25.92
CA ASP A 817 16.10 25.56 -24.94
C ASP A 817 16.03 25.06 -23.49
N ARG A 818 15.13 24.12 -23.21
CA ARG A 818 14.98 23.47 -21.90
C ARG A 818 16.16 22.55 -21.59
N VAL A 819 16.67 21.83 -22.59
CA VAL A 819 17.90 21.01 -22.47
C VAL A 819 19.07 21.86 -21.98
N LYS A 820 19.28 23.04 -22.59
CA LYS A 820 20.36 23.95 -22.16
C LYS A 820 20.19 24.43 -20.72
N GLN A 821 18.98 24.83 -20.33
CA GLN A 821 18.69 25.23 -18.96
C GLN A 821 18.98 24.13 -17.94
N ILE A 822 18.67 22.87 -18.29
CA ILE A 822 18.90 21.71 -17.42
C ILE A 822 20.39 21.37 -17.33
N LEU A 823 21.13 21.48 -18.44
CA LEU A 823 22.57 21.19 -18.45
C LEU A 823 23.40 22.29 -17.75
N GLU A 824 22.92 23.55 -17.78
CA GLU A 824 23.61 24.69 -17.15
C GLU A 824 23.35 24.82 -15.64
N GLY A 825 22.28 24.22 -15.11
CA GLY A 825 21.87 24.41 -13.72
C GLY A 825 21.29 23.16 -13.07
#